data_AF-A0A5B9QNC8-F1
#
_entry.id   AF-A0A5B9QNC8-F1
#
_cell.length_a   1.000
_cell.length_b   1.000
_cell.length_c   1.000
_cell.angle_alpha   90.00
_cell.angle_beta   90.00
_cell.angle_gamma   90.00
#
_symmetry.space_group_name_H-M   'P 1'
#
loop_
_entity.id
_entity.type
_entity.pdbx_description
1 polymer ?
#
loop_
_entity_poly.entity_id
_entity_poly.type
_entity_poly.pdbx_seq_one_letter_code
_entity_poly.pdbx_strand_id
1 'polypeptide(L)'
;MFELLIRSFRPIPFSLIAFLGLTFGLAEQTMAQLDRERITRAKSATLLVERPSGDGFGTAFCIDRKGFFITNEHVVEGQTEKIPLIMNSGTDKEVTFLSEVVRTSTEHDLALLRALKPQTGLVALDFGNDKTLFETQQITVFGFPFGTALALKDQRYPKISVNVGRVVSLRNRAGSLESIQIDAVVNPGNSGGPLLDNNNQVVGVVVEKVMGTDVNFAIPISKVKTFLETPELALEKTHIRFAKRHQPVELKFNVASFGAPTKKYQFRLRLRNNKGESPAFEVQEKHQGGQYSITVTPVEPPKARLRIPVEIEFPSGKINGELNEQVFRFGDSTQYLVEMKSFERIKGNHWRLTNYTDRKVALEGLSFSEPTIYLGGSTMKLDLSAVTKIIVGTPNRMASELNYDASLLDDGGVVSNVKGTIHFRGAPGVTELKTVKGKEEAPAAGAPGVSDYTLPNAVATFEENQTVYELDEPFDEYVMGGADRYMIFKFERSKRIAIFDLLSASLVHEIKNVDSDALITAGSKNLYVVRPSQMLMQRWNLETFKLEKTTRLPTKNAPKLIRIGVNADDYLFLYDGNEAYIVDSRRLKPISTGGEKLFHQHTTSFGRQVDVSANGTVFGTIMTGLGPVSYNWVNVEDGTISIGEFGSTSNRIRWAAPSPLGRMFHLPRGQIYNMFAKDISAEWLEGARTFPTVDPRYFIAVRFKEKSRGNWFTSVDVCTASDLRIVHSNLQLDELSPHGNTNSTNDAINALSYGGTQIHFVPWANILSNTGYDKKRIYVRKYDFEAELKATGEDYLFVESLPPIVAFKGKKVNYQVDCKTNSRTLDFQLLEGPSGMKVSRNGLMSWLPSRGASEGFHPVVIGIKGENANEVFHSFDIAVISKLTVRRRN
;
A
#
# COMPACT_ATOMS: atom_id res chain seq x y z
N MET A 1 -5.42 -84.45 -20.87
CA MET A 1 -5.52 -83.70 -22.16
C MET A 1 -4.16 -83.20 -22.68
N PHE A 2 -3.04 -83.55 -22.03
CA PHE A 2 -1.67 -83.18 -22.46
C PHE A 2 -0.92 -84.33 -23.18
N GLU A 3 -1.51 -85.53 -23.26
CA GLU A 3 -0.90 -86.70 -23.93
C GLU A 3 -1.36 -86.92 -25.39
N LEU A 4 -2.38 -86.20 -25.87
CA LEU A 4 -2.96 -86.42 -27.22
C LEU A 4 -2.45 -85.45 -28.30
N LEU A 5 -1.50 -84.56 -27.97
CA LEU A 5 -0.97 -83.53 -28.88
C LEU A 5 0.52 -83.71 -29.23
N ILE A 6 1.09 -84.91 -29.01
CA ILE A 6 2.50 -85.22 -29.30
C ILE A 6 2.68 -86.01 -30.62
N ARG A 7 1.60 -86.37 -31.35
CA ARG A 7 1.71 -87.28 -32.52
C ARG A 7 1.65 -86.66 -33.92
N SER A 8 1.74 -85.34 -34.09
CA SER A 8 1.67 -84.73 -35.44
C SER A 8 2.58 -83.51 -35.66
N PHE A 9 3.74 -83.43 -35.01
CA PHE A 9 4.78 -82.49 -35.43
C PHE A 9 5.68 -83.15 -36.47
N ARG A 10 5.55 -82.75 -37.75
CA ARG A 10 6.71 -82.79 -38.65
C ARG A 10 7.81 -81.97 -37.96
N PRO A 11 9.07 -82.44 -37.92
CA PRO A 11 10.16 -81.62 -37.39
C PRO A 11 10.16 -80.32 -38.20
N ILE A 12 9.98 -79.18 -37.52
CA ILE A 12 10.26 -77.89 -38.13
C ILE A 12 11.70 -78.01 -38.61
N PRO A 13 11.98 -77.87 -39.92
CA PRO A 13 13.32 -78.12 -40.42
C PRO A 13 14.27 -77.19 -39.66
N PHE A 14 15.42 -77.73 -39.24
CA PHE A 14 16.40 -77.00 -38.42
C PHE A 14 16.78 -75.65 -39.06
N SER A 15 16.70 -75.58 -40.39
CA SER A 15 16.87 -74.36 -41.18
C SER A 15 15.82 -73.28 -40.90
N LEU A 16 14.55 -73.60 -40.60
CA LEU A 16 13.50 -72.62 -40.30
C LEU A 16 13.61 -72.11 -38.85
N ILE A 17 14.00 -72.97 -37.89
CA ILE A 17 14.30 -72.55 -36.50
C ILE A 17 15.56 -71.69 -36.48
N ALA A 18 16.59 -72.07 -37.24
CA ALA A 18 17.82 -71.28 -37.39
C ALA A 18 17.55 -69.95 -38.09
N PHE A 19 16.68 -69.91 -39.10
CA PHE A 19 16.29 -68.67 -39.80
C PHE A 19 15.46 -67.75 -38.90
N LEU A 20 14.47 -68.27 -38.16
CA LEU A 20 13.74 -67.51 -37.14
C LEU A 20 14.69 -66.98 -36.06
N GLY A 21 15.58 -67.82 -35.51
CA GLY A 21 16.59 -67.41 -34.54
C GLY A 21 17.55 -66.34 -35.08
N LEU A 22 17.97 -66.43 -36.35
CA LEU A 22 18.77 -65.39 -37.00
C LEU A 22 18.00 -64.09 -37.17
N THR A 23 16.73 -64.14 -37.60
CA THR A 23 15.89 -62.94 -37.77
C THR A 23 15.54 -62.27 -36.45
N PHE A 24 15.30 -63.05 -35.38
CA PHE A 24 15.11 -62.54 -34.02
C PHE A 24 16.40 -61.94 -33.46
N GLY A 25 17.54 -62.61 -33.63
CA GLY A 25 18.85 -62.08 -33.21
C GLY A 25 19.26 -60.81 -33.96
N LEU A 26 18.99 -60.73 -35.26
CA LEU A 26 19.20 -59.51 -36.06
C LEU A 26 18.25 -58.39 -35.64
N ALA A 27 16.98 -58.68 -35.36
CA ALA A 27 16.04 -57.70 -34.83
C ALA A 27 16.47 -57.18 -33.45
N GLU A 28 16.93 -58.06 -32.56
CA GLU A 28 17.39 -57.70 -31.21
C GLU A 28 18.69 -56.87 -31.26
N GLN A 29 19.64 -57.22 -32.13
CA GLN A 29 20.83 -56.39 -32.39
C GLN A 29 20.49 -55.03 -32.99
N THR A 30 19.54 -54.98 -33.93
CA THR A 30 19.08 -53.72 -34.55
C THR A 30 18.39 -52.84 -33.51
N MET A 31 17.54 -53.41 -32.64
CA MET A 31 16.88 -52.67 -31.55
C MET A 31 17.88 -52.17 -30.50
N ALA A 32 18.85 -52.99 -30.11
CA ALA A 32 19.92 -52.57 -29.19
C ALA A 32 20.80 -51.46 -29.78
N GLN A 33 21.03 -51.47 -31.09
CA GLN A 33 21.75 -50.41 -31.79
C GLN A 33 20.92 -49.11 -31.85
N LEU A 34 19.64 -49.20 -32.19
CA LEU A 34 18.68 -48.08 -32.16
C LEU A 34 18.59 -47.45 -30.76
N ASP A 35 18.52 -48.26 -29.71
CA ASP A 35 18.48 -47.78 -28.32
C ASP A 35 19.80 -47.09 -27.92
N ARG A 36 20.94 -47.62 -28.36
CA ARG A 36 22.24 -46.97 -28.13
C ARG A 36 22.33 -45.60 -28.82
N GLU A 37 21.84 -45.48 -30.05
CA GLU A 37 21.80 -44.20 -30.78
C GLU A 37 20.85 -43.19 -30.12
N ARG A 38 19.66 -43.64 -29.70
CA ARG A 38 18.67 -42.83 -28.98
C ARG A 38 19.22 -42.28 -27.66
N ILE A 39 19.82 -43.14 -26.84
CA ILE A 39 20.45 -42.76 -25.58
C ILE A 39 21.59 -41.77 -25.84
N THR A 40 22.42 -42.01 -26.86
CA THR A 40 23.52 -41.10 -27.21
C THR A 40 23.01 -39.73 -27.60
N ARG A 41 21.95 -39.66 -28.42
CA ARG A 41 21.29 -38.40 -28.80
C ARG A 41 20.77 -37.64 -27.57
N ALA A 42 20.12 -38.33 -26.64
CA ALA A 42 19.57 -37.73 -25.43
C ALA A 42 20.65 -37.22 -24.48
N LYS A 43 21.77 -37.94 -24.35
CA LYS A 43 22.94 -37.49 -23.58
C LYS A 43 23.53 -36.21 -24.15
N SER A 44 23.71 -36.13 -25.47
CA SER A 44 24.25 -34.93 -26.13
C SER A 44 23.32 -33.72 -26.06
N ALA A 45 22.01 -33.95 -25.96
CA ALA A 45 21.03 -32.89 -25.86
C ALA A 45 20.81 -32.37 -24.43
N THR A 46 21.35 -33.04 -23.41
CA THR A 46 21.13 -32.70 -22.00
C THR A 46 22.41 -32.13 -21.38
N LEU A 47 22.30 -30.94 -20.79
CA LEU A 47 23.41 -30.11 -20.31
C LEU A 47 23.30 -29.91 -18.80
N LEU A 48 24.47 -29.80 -18.14
CA LEU A 48 24.55 -29.45 -16.73
C LEU A 48 24.42 -27.92 -16.60
N VAL A 49 23.60 -27.49 -15.64
CA VAL A 49 23.42 -26.08 -15.29
C VAL A 49 24.19 -25.83 -14.01
N GLU A 50 25.13 -24.89 -14.05
CA GLU A 50 25.83 -24.39 -12.87
C GLU A 50 25.17 -23.08 -12.42
N ARG A 51 24.78 -22.98 -11.15
CA ARG A 51 24.25 -21.72 -10.63
C ARG A 51 25.40 -20.71 -10.45
N PRO A 52 25.26 -19.44 -10.90
CA PRO A 52 26.31 -18.42 -10.76
C PRO A 52 26.82 -18.20 -9.33
N SER A 53 25.97 -18.41 -8.32
CA SER A 53 26.30 -18.38 -6.89
C SER A 53 27.24 -19.50 -6.43
N GLY A 54 27.48 -20.53 -7.26
CA GLY A 54 28.36 -21.66 -6.96
C GLY A 54 27.83 -22.64 -5.92
N ASP A 55 26.59 -22.48 -5.48
CA ASP A 55 25.96 -23.20 -4.37
C ASP A 55 25.01 -24.33 -4.83
N GLY A 56 24.85 -24.55 -6.15
CA GLY A 56 23.98 -25.61 -6.65
C GLY A 56 24.09 -25.89 -8.14
N PHE A 57 23.54 -27.04 -8.54
CA PHE A 57 23.52 -27.55 -9.91
C PHE A 57 22.11 -27.99 -10.30
N GLY A 58 21.83 -27.94 -11.60
CA GLY A 58 20.61 -28.47 -12.19
C GLY A 58 20.86 -29.08 -13.56
N THR A 59 19.79 -29.45 -14.25
CA THR A 59 19.83 -30.00 -15.60
C THR A 59 19.02 -29.12 -16.55
N ALA A 60 19.47 -28.98 -17.79
CA ALA A 60 18.70 -28.39 -18.88
C ALA A 60 18.79 -29.29 -20.12
N PHE A 61 17.85 -29.19 -21.05
CA PHE A 61 17.95 -29.89 -22.33
C PHE A 61 17.63 -28.99 -23.52
N CYS A 62 18.32 -29.23 -24.61
CA CYS A 62 18.23 -28.46 -25.85
C CYS A 62 16.97 -28.83 -26.63
N ILE A 63 16.20 -27.81 -27.01
CA ILE A 63 14.94 -27.93 -27.76
C ILE A 63 15.05 -27.37 -29.19
N ASP A 64 16.05 -26.52 -29.46
CA ASP A 64 16.34 -25.99 -30.79
C ASP A 64 17.86 -25.83 -30.96
N ARG A 65 18.38 -26.29 -32.11
CA ARG A 65 19.80 -26.21 -32.47
C ARG A 65 20.33 -24.77 -32.57
N LYS A 66 19.45 -23.77 -32.60
CA LYS A 66 19.79 -22.35 -32.45
C LYS A 66 20.27 -21.99 -31.03
N GLY A 67 20.24 -22.92 -30.09
CA GLY A 67 20.73 -22.72 -28.73
C GLY A 67 19.63 -22.36 -27.74
N PHE A 68 18.46 -23.00 -27.83
CA PHE A 68 17.38 -22.85 -26.85
C PHE A 68 17.26 -24.09 -25.98
N PHE A 69 17.09 -23.89 -24.68
CA PHE A 69 17.08 -24.95 -23.69
C PHE A 69 15.92 -24.77 -22.71
N ILE A 70 15.36 -25.88 -22.24
CA ILE A 70 14.37 -25.91 -21.15
C ILE A 70 15.03 -26.42 -19.88
N THR A 71 14.65 -25.81 -18.76
CA THR A 71 14.96 -26.26 -17.39
C THR A 71 13.81 -25.86 -16.46
N ASN A 72 13.94 -26.11 -15.15
CA ASN A 72 12.99 -25.62 -14.16
C ASN A 72 13.24 -24.16 -13.78
N GLU A 73 12.21 -23.49 -13.28
CA GLU A 73 12.31 -22.10 -12.83
C GLU A 73 13.16 -22.00 -11.57
N HIS A 74 12.95 -22.89 -10.59
CA HIS A 74 13.75 -22.91 -9.36
C HIS A 74 15.24 -23.22 -9.60
N VAL A 75 15.61 -23.83 -10.74
CA VAL A 75 17.03 -24.04 -11.10
C VAL A 75 17.72 -22.70 -11.36
N VAL A 76 16.97 -21.70 -11.82
CA VAL A 76 17.46 -20.38 -12.24
C VAL A 76 16.89 -19.22 -11.41
N GLU A 77 16.08 -19.50 -10.39
CA GLU A 77 15.43 -18.51 -9.51
C GLU A 77 16.46 -17.61 -8.80
N GLY A 78 16.14 -16.31 -8.71
CA GLY A 78 16.96 -15.31 -8.01
C GLY A 78 18.21 -14.85 -8.77
N GLN A 79 18.46 -15.35 -9.98
CA GLN A 79 19.67 -15.06 -10.75
C GLN A 79 19.49 -13.84 -11.67
N THR A 80 20.32 -12.80 -11.47
CA THR A 80 20.42 -11.62 -12.36
C THR A 80 21.60 -11.69 -13.34
N GLU A 81 22.37 -12.78 -13.29
CA GLU A 81 23.60 -12.99 -14.07
C GLU A 81 23.43 -14.04 -15.18
N LYS A 82 24.46 -14.18 -16.03
CA LYS A 82 24.49 -15.17 -17.12
C LYS A 82 24.64 -16.58 -16.55
N ILE A 83 23.91 -17.53 -17.09
CA ILE A 83 23.85 -18.91 -16.59
C ILE A 83 24.83 -19.79 -17.38
N PRO A 84 25.87 -20.37 -16.76
CA PRO A 84 26.74 -21.35 -17.39
C PRO A 84 26.00 -22.66 -17.69
N LEU A 85 26.09 -23.09 -18.96
CA LEU A 85 25.66 -24.41 -19.42
C LEU A 85 26.89 -25.21 -19.82
N ILE A 86 26.95 -26.47 -19.38
CA ILE A 86 28.06 -27.38 -19.62
C ILE A 86 27.56 -28.52 -20.50
N MET A 87 28.00 -28.50 -21.76
CA MET A 87 27.73 -29.53 -22.76
C MET A 87 28.79 -30.63 -22.70
N ASN A 88 28.37 -31.89 -22.89
CA ASN A 88 29.24 -33.08 -22.80
C ASN A 88 30.05 -33.14 -21.49
N SER A 89 29.43 -32.72 -20.38
CA SER A 89 30.01 -32.73 -19.02
C SER A 89 30.71 -34.05 -18.69
N GLY A 90 31.93 -33.96 -18.13
CA GLY A 90 32.72 -35.12 -17.72
C GLY A 90 33.29 -35.95 -18.87
N THR A 91 33.34 -35.41 -20.10
CA THR A 91 33.97 -36.04 -21.27
C THR A 91 35.14 -35.21 -21.81
N ASP A 92 35.89 -35.78 -22.76
CA ASP A 92 36.94 -35.09 -23.50
C ASP A 92 36.44 -33.93 -24.39
N LYS A 93 35.12 -33.86 -24.64
CA LYS A 93 34.45 -32.85 -25.46
C LYS A 93 33.65 -31.84 -24.64
N GLU A 94 33.97 -31.69 -23.35
CA GLU A 94 33.30 -30.75 -22.45
C GLU A 94 33.42 -29.30 -22.95
N VAL A 95 32.29 -28.59 -23.01
CA VAL A 95 32.24 -27.18 -23.41
C VAL A 95 31.32 -26.41 -22.48
N THR A 96 31.85 -25.39 -21.83
CA THR A 96 31.07 -24.43 -21.04
C THR A 96 30.78 -23.18 -21.86
N PHE A 97 29.52 -22.76 -21.90
CA PHE A 97 29.12 -21.49 -22.50
C PHE A 97 28.05 -20.79 -21.67
N LEU A 98 27.93 -19.49 -21.87
CA LEU A 98 26.98 -18.66 -21.15
C LEU A 98 25.65 -18.57 -21.88
N SER A 99 24.58 -18.65 -21.11
CA SER A 99 23.20 -18.45 -21.54
C SER A 99 22.54 -17.32 -20.76
N GLU A 100 21.42 -16.84 -21.27
CA GLU A 100 20.51 -15.93 -20.58
C GLU A 100 19.14 -16.57 -20.43
N VAL A 101 18.42 -16.16 -19.39
CA VAL A 101 17.02 -16.51 -19.22
C VAL A 101 16.21 -15.70 -20.23
N VAL A 102 15.54 -16.39 -21.15
CA VAL A 102 14.61 -15.77 -22.11
C VAL A 102 13.25 -15.58 -21.45
N ARG A 103 12.80 -16.57 -20.67
CA ARG A 103 11.47 -16.60 -20.08
C ARG A 103 11.43 -17.54 -18.88
N THR A 104 10.60 -17.23 -17.88
CA THR A 104 10.26 -18.15 -16.79
C THR A 104 8.75 -18.26 -16.56
N SER A 105 8.32 -19.31 -15.87
CA SER A 105 6.98 -19.50 -15.35
C SER A 105 7.09 -20.15 -13.98
N THR A 106 6.91 -19.35 -12.92
CA THR A 106 6.87 -19.85 -11.54
C THR A 106 5.66 -20.77 -11.32
N GLU A 107 4.54 -20.53 -12.01
CA GLU A 107 3.34 -21.38 -11.91
C GLU A 107 3.59 -22.82 -12.40
N HIS A 108 4.36 -22.97 -13.47
CA HIS A 108 4.65 -24.28 -14.06
C HIS A 108 6.05 -24.80 -13.71
N ASP A 109 6.83 -24.03 -12.94
CA ASP A 109 8.23 -24.28 -12.64
C ASP A 109 9.07 -24.57 -13.91
N LEU A 110 8.95 -23.70 -14.91
CA LEU A 110 9.66 -23.82 -16.20
C LEU A 110 10.46 -22.55 -16.52
N ALA A 111 11.63 -22.74 -17.12
CA ALA A 111 12.44 -21.67 -17.68
C ALA A 111 12.96 -22.02 -19.08
N LEU A 112 12.98 -21.02 -19.97
CA LEU A 112 13.58 -21.07 -21.29
C LEU A 112 14.90 -20.29 -21.26
N LEU A 113 15.99 -20.95 -21.64
CA LEU A 113 17.33 -20.37 -21.74
C LEU A 113 17.76 -20.23 -23.20
N ARG A 114 18.57 -19.22 -23.49
CA ARG A 114 19.21 -19.01 -24.80
C ARG A 114 20.70 -18.84 -24.67
N ALA A 115 21.48 -19.57 -25.47
CA ALA A 115 22.91 -19.37 -25.59
C ALA A 115 23.22 -17.97 -26.13
N LEU A 116 24.15 -17.25 -25.48
CA LEU A 116 24.51 -15.88 -25.89
C LEU A 116 25.27 -15.81 -27.22
N LYS A 117 25.82 -16.94 -27.66
CA LYS A 117 26.54 -17.10 -28.93
C LYS A 117 26.09 -18.40 -29.59
N PRO A 118 26.10 -18.50 -30.94
CA PRO A 118 25.88 -19.77 -31.63
C PRO A 118 26.85 -20.85 -31.11
N GLN A 119 26.32 -22.04 -30.83
CA GLN A 119 27.11 -23.18 -30.38
C GLN A 119 27.10 -24.27 -31.45
N THR A 120 28.24 -24.92 -31.66
CA THR A 120 28.36 -26.06 -32.55
C THR A 120 28.08 -27.36 -31.80
N GLY A 121 27.59 -28.39 -32.50
CA GLY A 121 27.35 -29.71 -31.90
C GLY A 121 26.10 -29.85 -31.03
N LEU A 122 25.23 -28.83 -30.98
CA LEU A 122 23.95 -28.92 -30.28
C LEU A 122 23.02 -29.93 -30.93
N VAL A 123 22.50 -30.84 -30.13
CA VAL A 123 21.46 -31.81 -30.49
C VAL A 123 20.17 -31.40 -29.81
N ALA A 124 19.08 -31.30 -30.55
CA ALA A 124 17.76 -30.98 -29.99
C ALA A 124 16.92 -32.26 -29.78
N LEU A 125 16.14 -32.27 -28.70
CA LEU A 125 15.15 -33.31 -28.42
C LEU A 125 13.79 -32.94 -29.02
N ASP A 126 13.10 -33.95 -29.55
CA ASP A 126 11.77 -33.79 -30.12
C ASP A 126 10.71 -33.91 -29.01
N PHE A 127 9.66 -33.08 -29.05
CA PHE A 127 8.56 -33.18 -28.09
C PHE A 127 7.60 -34.29 -28.45
N GLY A 128 7.28 -35.13 -27.47
CA GLY A 128 6.32 -36.23 -27.60
C GLY A 128 4.89 -35.78 -27.33
N ASN A 129 4.06 -36.75 -26.97
CA ASN A 129 2.67 -36.53 -26.56
C ASN A 129 2.43 -37.17 -25.19
N ASP A 130 2.14 -36.36 -24.19
CA ASP A 130 1.80 -36.83 -22.85
C ASP A 130 0.38 -37.42 -22.76
N LYS A 131 -0.51 -37.11 -23.71
CA LYS A 131 -1.86 -37.71 -23.77
C LYS A 131 -1.85 -39.20 -24.11
N THR A 132 -0.76 -39.70 -24.69
CA THR A 132 -0.59 -41.13 -24.99
C THR A 132 0.15 -41.88 -23.89
N LEU A 133 0.51 -41.21 -22.77
CA LEU A 133 1.07 -41.87 -21.61
C LEU A 133 0.03 -42.74 -20.93
N PHE A 134 0.49 -43.85 -20.37
CA PHE A 134 -0.30 -44.72 -19.51
C PHE A 134 0.57 -45.21 -18.34
N GLU A 135 -0.07 -45.56 -17.22
CA GLU A 135 0.63 -46.15 -16.08
C GLU A 135 1.38 -47.42 -16.50
N THR A 136 2.51 -47.70 -15.84
CA THR A 136 3.47 -48.78 -16.15
C THR A 136 4.31 -48.58 -17.42
N GLN A 137 4.02 -47.57 -18.24
CA GLN A 137 4.85 -47.25 -19.40
C GLN A 137 6.28 -46.95 -18.98
N GLN A 138 7.25 -47.60 -19.63
CA GLN A 138 8.67 -47.35 -19.41
C GLN A 138 9.05 -45.94 -19.87
N ILE A 139 9.86 -45.28 -19.05
CA ILE A 139 10.40 -43.95 -19.29
C ILE A 139 11.89 -43.91 -18.96
N THR A 140 12.59 -42.92 -19.50
CA THR A 140 14.01 -42.68 -19.20
C THR A 140 14.24 -41.24 -18.77
N VAL A 141 14.93 -41.05 -17.64
CA VAL A 141 15.32 -39.75 -17.09
C VAL A 141 16.80 -39.50 -17.31
N PHE A 142 17.14 -38.29 -17.75
CA PHE A 142 18.51 -37.84 -17.94
C PHE A 142 18.81 -36.63 -17.03
N GLY A 143 19.95 -36.63 -16.36
CA GLY A 143 20.34 -35.50 -15.51
C GLY A 143 21.67 -35.66 -14.78
N PHE A 144 21.97 -34.68 -13.92
CA PHE A 144 23.24 -34.55 -13.21
C PHE A 144 23.02 -34.54 -11.70
N PRO A 145 22.74 -35.71 -11.08
CA PRO A 145 22.51 -35.79 -9.64
C PRO A 145 23.74 -35.31 -8.85
N PHE A 146 23.51 -34.52 -7.81
CA PHE A 146 24.51 -33.97 -6.89
C PHE A 146 25.64 -33.14 -7.55
N GLY A 147 25.52 -32.80 -8.84
CA GLY A 147 26.48 -31.96 -9.55
C GLY A 147 27.94 -32.42 -9.40
N THR A 148 28.83 -31.49 -9.07
CA THR A 148 30.28 -31.77 -8.95
C THR A 148 30.65 -32.81 -7.88
N ALA A 149 29.76 -33.14 -6.94
CA ALA A 149 30.02 -34.16 -5.92
C ALA A 149 30.23 -35.57 -6.50
N LEU A 150 29.76 -35.83 -7.74
CA LEU A 150 29.97 -37.10 -8.44
C LEU A 150 31.10 -37.03 -9.49
N ALA A 151 31.85 -35.92 -9.57
CA ALA A 151 32.98 -35.82 -10.49
C ALA A 151 34.14 -36.71 -10.03
N LEU A 152 34.81 -37.37 -10.98
CA LEU A 152 36.02 -38.15 -10.70
C LEU A 152 37.21 -37.22 -10.39
N LYS A 153 38.26 -37.76 -9.75
CA LYS A 153 39.43 -37.00 -9.26
C LYS A 153 40.12 -36.11 -10.32
N ASP A 154 40.01 -36.49 -11.60
CA ASP A 154 40.61 -35.78 -12.73
C ASP A 154 39.57 -35.07 -13.64
N GLN A 155 38.34 -34.87 -13.16
CA GLN A 155 37.25 -34.25 -13.91
C GLN A 155 36.66 -33.06 -13.16
N ARG A 156 36.33 -32.00 -13.89
CA ARG A 156 35.68 -30.81 -13.31
C ARG A 156 34.20 -31.05 -13.01
N TYR A 157 33.49 -31.72 -13.92
CA TYR A 157 32.06 -32.01 -13.79
C TYR A 157 31.79 -33.51 -14.03
N PRO A 158 30.69 -34.09 -13.50
CA PRO A 158 30.37 -35.50 -13.67
C PRO A 158 29.87 -35.82 -15.10
N LYS A 159 29.90 -37.10 -15.46
CA LYS A 159 29.13 -37.59 -16.62
C LYS A 159 27.64 -37.65 -16.29
N ILE A 160 26.81 -37.48 -17.33
CA ILE A 160 25.35 -37.57 -17.22
C ILE A 160 24.88 -38.94 -16.72
N SER A 161 23.89 -38.93 -15.82
CA SER A 161 23.19 -40.12 -15.35
C SER A 161 21.97 -40.44 -16.22
N VAL A 162 21.71 -41.73 -16.42
CA VAL A 162 20.56 -42.22 -17.20
C VAL A 162 19.79 -43.23 -16.35
N ASN A 163 18.58 -42.87 -15.94
CA ASN A 163 17.75 -43.68 -15.04
C ASN A 163 16.51 -44.16 -15.78
N VAL A 164 16.31 -45.47 -15.84
CA VAL A 164 15.09 -46.08 -16.39
C VAL A 164 14.08 -46.28 -15.27
N GLY A 165 12.81 -46.00 -15.54
CA GLY A 165 11.70 -46.27 -14.63
C GLY A 165 10.39 -46.40 -15.40
N ARG A 166 9.28 -46.21 -14.71
CA ARG A 166 7.91 -46.29 -15.21
C ARG A 166 7.06 -45.13 -14.73
N VAL A 167 6.02 -44.82 -15.50
CA VAL A 167 4.93 -43.98 -15.05
C VAL A 167 4.15 -44.71 -13.96
N VAL A 168 4.05 -44.13 -12.77
CA VAL A 168 3.31 -44.68 -11.62
C VAL A 168 1.87 -44.19 -11.62
N SER A 169 1.66 -42.90 -11.91
CA SER A 169 0.33 -42.30 -11.89
C SER A 169 0.30 -41.03 -12.74
N LEU A 170 -0.81 -40.83 -13.46
CA LEU A 170 -1.10 -39.61 -14.21
C LEU A 170 -2.13 -38.75 -13.44
N ARG A 171 -1.70 -37.59 -12.93
CA ARG A 171 -2.54 -36.74 -12.07
C ARG A 171 -3.24 -35.67 -12.90
N ASN A 172 -4.56 -35.83 -13.06
CA ASN A 172 -5.40 -34.93 -13.86
C ASN A 172 -6.21 -33.97 -12.97
N ARG A 173 -6.40 -32.73 -13.44
CA ARG A 173 -7.30 -31.75 -12.84
C ARG A 173 -8.08 -31.04 -13.95
N ALA A 174 -9.41 -31.01 -13.82
CA ALA A 174 -10.30 -30.35 -14.78
C ALA A 174 -10.04 -30.74 -16.26
N GLY A 175 -9.70 -32.01 -16.52
CA GLY A 175 -9.44 -32.52 -17.87
C GLY A 175 -8.04 -32.23 -18.44
N SER A 176 -7.15 -31.60 -17.65
CA SER A 176 -5.74 -31.35 -17.98
C SER A 176 -4.83 -32.24 -17.12
N LEU A 177 -3.75 -32.76 -17.72
CA LEU A 177 -2.71 -33.47 -17.00
C LEU A 177 -1.82 -32.45 -16.28
N GLU A 178 -1.74 -32.55 -14.96
CA GLU A 178 -1.01 -31.60 -14.12
C GLU A 178 0.38 -32.11 -13.72
N SER A 179 0.51 -33.41 -13.45
CA SER A 179 1.82 -34.01 -13.16
C SER A 179 1.89 -35.50 -13.50
N ILE A 180 3.09 -35.94 -13.87
CA ILE A 180 3.42 -37.34 -14.13
C ILE A 180 4.20 -37.84 -12.91
N GLN A 181 3.66 -38.82 -12.20
CA GLN A 181 4.40 -39.49 -11.12
C GLN A 181 5.21 -40.65 -11.71
N ILE A 182 6.48 -40.79 -11.30
CA ILE A 182 7.41 -41.80 -11.80
C ILE A 182 8.13 -42.52 -10.66
N ASP A 183 8.61 -43.74 -10.91
CA ASP A 183 9.43 -44.53 -9.98
C ASP A 183 10.93 -44.53 -10.35
N ALA A 184 11.32 -43.82 -11.41
CA ALA A 184 12.73 -43.64 -11.77
C ALA A 184 13.48 -42.96 -10.63
N VAL A 185 14.76 -43.33 -10.45
CA VAL A 185 15.62 -42.71 -9.43
C VAL A 185 15.87 -41.24 -9.80
N VAL A 186 15.35 -40.34 -8.96
CA VAL A 186 15.52 -38.88 -9.09
C VAL A 186 16.11 -38.34 -7.79
N ASN A 187 17.23 -37.64 -7.92
CA ASN A 187 17.96 -36.96 -6.84
C ASN A 187 18.13 -35.46 -7.16
N PRO A 188 18.45 -34.61 -6.17
CA PRO A 188 18.79 -33.21 -6.40
C PRO A 188 19.82 -33.06 -7.52
N GLY A 189 19.59 -32.14 -8.45
CA GLY A 189 20.38 -31.94 -9.67
C GLY A 189 19.80 -32.57 -10.95
N ASN A 190 18.84 -33.50 -10.85
CA ASN A 190 18.05 -33.95 -12.01
C ASN A 190 16.94 -32.97 -12.41
N SER A 191 16.58 -32.04 -11.54
CA SER A 191 15.59 -31.00 -11.82
C SER A 191 15.93 -30.26 -13.12
N GLY A 192 14.93 -30.13 -13.99
CA GLY A 192 15.03 -29.54 -15.31
C GLY A 192 15.46 -30.52 -16.40
N GLY A 193 15.77 -31.77 -16.05
CA GLY A 193 16.11 -32.83 -16.98
C GLY A 193 14.92 -33.40 -17.75
N PRO A 194 15.14 -33.96 -18.95
CA PRO A 194 14.06 -34.50 -19.78
C PRO A 194 13.63 -35.89 -19.29
N LEU A 195 12.32 -36.10 -19.27
CA LEU A 195 11.66 -37.41 -19.15
C LEU A 195 11.26 -37.88 -20.55
N LEU A 196 11.86 -38.98 -21.02
CA LEU A 196 11.67 -39.49 -22.39
C LEU A 196 10.81 -40.76 -22.42
N ASP A 197 10.00 -40.88 -23.46
CA ASP A 197 9.29 -42.12 -23.81
C ASP A 197 10.18 -43.09 -24.61
N ASN A 198 9.61 -44.23 -25.00
CA ASN A 198 10.30 -45.26 -25.80
C ASN A 198 10.66 -44.81 -27.23
N ASN A 199 10.11 -43.67 -27.69
CA ASN A 199 10.47 -43.06 -28.98
C ASN A 199 11.56 -42.00 -28.83
N ASN A 200 12.13 -41.84 -27.62
CA ASN A 200 13.12 -40.83 -27.27
C ASN A 200 12.56 -39.40 -27.42
N GLN A 201 11.25 -39.25 -27.26
CA GLN A 201 10.55 -37.97 -27.30
C GLN A 201 10.29 -37.48 -25.88
N VAL A 202 10.41 -36.17 -25.66
CA VAL A 202 10.19 -35.57 -24.33
C VAL A 202 8.71 -35.62 -24.00
N VAL A 203 8.37 -36.30 -22.92
CA VAL A 203 7.00 -36.38 -22.37
C VAL A 203 6.84 -35.62 -21.06
N GLY A 204 7.95 -35.21 -20.43
CA GLY A 204 7.92 -34.26 -19.32
C GLY A 204 9.28 -33.70 -18.91
N VAL A 205 9.28 -32.82 -17.91
CA VAL A 205 10.47 -32.20 -17.31
C VAL A 205 10.51 -32.59 -15.84
N VAL A 206 11.60 -33.22 -15.39
CA VAL A 206 11.72 -33.73 -14.02
C VAL A 206 11.79 -32.58 -13.02
N VAL A 207 11.04 -32.70 -11.92
CA VAL A 207 11.02 -31.73 -10.81
C VAL A 207 11.56 -32.40 -9.54
N GLU A 208 12.11 -31.59 -8.63
CA GLU A 208 12.63 -32.09 -7.35
C GLU A 208 11.53 -32.77 -6.49
N LYS A 209 12.00 -33.74 -5.71
CA LYS A 209 11.27 -34.68 -4.87
C LYS A 209 10.59 -34.02 -3.66
N VAL A 210 9.48 -34.61 -3.18
CA VAL A 210 8.98 -34.34 -1.82
C VAL A 210 9.96 -34.95 -0.82
N MET A 211 10.73 -34.12 -0.11
CA MET A 211 11.77 -34.56 0.82
C MET A 211 11.26 -35.66 1.78
N GLY A 212 12.02 -36.75 1.90
CA GLY A 212 11.73 -37.86 2.82
C GLY A 212 10.73 -38.93 2.31
N THR A 213 10.28 -38.86 1.05
CA THR A 213 9.41 -39.90 0.43
C THR A 213 10.19 -40.70 -0.63
N ASP A 214 9.56 -41.57 -1.42
CA ASP A 214 10.12 -42.14 -2.68
C ASP A 214 9.28 -41.76 -3.90
N VAL A 215 8.63 -40.59 -3.82
CA VAL A 215 7.70 -40.12 -4.86
C VAL A 215 8.37 -39.05 -5.71
N ASN A 216 8.51 -39.31 -7.01
CA ASN A 216 9.13 -38.41 -7.98
C ASN A 216 8.10 -37.92 -9.01
N PHE A 217 8.25 -36.68 -9.48
CA PHE A 217 7.31 -36.04 -10.39
C PHE A 217 8.00 -35.42 -11.60
N ALA A 218 7.25 -35.29 -12.69
CA ALA A 218 7.62 -34.51 -13.85
C ALA A 218 6.45 -33.62 -14.33
N ILE A 219 6.79 -32.43 -14.82
CA ILE A 219 5.88 -31.50 -15.50
C ILE A 219 5.55 -32.09 -16.88
N PRO A 220 4.27 -32.25 -17.26
CA PRO A 220 3.90 -32.81 -18.56
C PRO A 220 4.34 -31.95 -19.74
N ILE A 221 4.71 -32.57 -20.88
CA ILE A 221 5.17 -31.84 -22.07
C ILE A 221 4.12 -30.89 -22.64
N SER A 222 2.82 -31.13 -22.44
CA SER A 222 1.76 -30.20 -22.84
C SER A 222 1.86 -28.84 -22.14
N LYS A 223 2.31 -28.81 -20.89
CA LYS A 223 2.58 -27.57 -20.14
C LYS A 223 3.79 -26.83 -20.72
N VAL A 224 4.83 -27.56 -21.13
CA VAL A 224 6.01 -26.98 -21.82
C VAL A 224 5.62 -26.38 -23.17
N LYS A 225 4.81 -27.09 -23.97
CA LYS A 225 4.29 -26.57 -25.25
C LYS A 225 3.47 -25.29 -25.04
N THR A 226 2.56 -25.31 -24.07
CA THR A 226 1.76 -24.12 -23.69
C THR A 226 2.67 -22.97 -23.25
N PHE A 227 3.68 -23.26 -22.44
CA PHE A 227 4.69 -22.30 -21.99
C PHE A 227 5.48 -21.70 -23.16
N LEU A 228 5.77 -22.44 -24.23
CA LEU A 228 6.47 -21.92 -25.41
C LEU A 228 5.56 -21.13 -26.36
N GLU A 229 4.32 -21.58 -26.55
CA GLU A 229 3.35 -20.99 -27.48
C GLU A 229 2.75 -19.67 -26.98
N THR A 230 2.67 -19.50 -25.64
CA THR A 230 2.07 -18.30 -25.04
C THR A 230 2.89 -17.06 -25.42
N PRO A 231 2.32 -16.04 -26.06
CA PRO A 231 3.05 -14.82 -26.41
C PRO A 231 3.48 -14.01 -25.19
N GLU A 232 4.68 -13.46 -25.20
CA GLU A 232 5.15 -12.47 -24.23
C GLU A 232 4.95 -11.07 -24.79
N LEU A 233 4.34 -10.20 -23.99
CA LEU A 233 4.08 -8.80 -24.33
C LEU A 233 5.07 -7.91 -23.58
N ALA A 234 5.82 -7.07 -24.29
CA ALA A 234 6.77 -6.15 -23.70
C ALA A 234 6.64 -4.75 -24.31
N LEU A 235 6.69 -3.71 -23.48
CA LEU A 235 6.77 -2.33 -23.95
C LEU A 235 8.18 -2.07 -24.51
N GLU A 236 8.27 -1.62 -25.76
CA GLU A 236 9.52 -1.10 -26.33
C GLU A 236 9.96 0.11 -25.51
N LYS A 237 11.26 0.19 -25.22
CA LYS A 237 11.84 1.25 -24.37
C LYS A 237 11.46 2.63 -24.89
N THR A 238 10.47 3.24 -24.25
CA THR A 238 9.89 4.51 -24.67
C THR A 238 10.39 5.64 -23.78
N HIS A 239 10.82 6.75 -24.39
CA HIS A 239 11.28 7.94 -23.68
C HIS A 239 10.36 9.12 -23.94
N ILE A 240 9.46 9.40 -23.01
CA ILE A 240 8.52 10.53 -23.13
C ILE A 240 9.11 11.72 -22.37
N ARG A 241 9.35 12.85 -23.04
CA ARG A 241 9.74 14.10 -22.35
C ARG A 241 8.57 14.61 -21.50
N PHE A 242 8.85 15.04 -20.29
CA PHE A 242 7.84 15.53 -19.36
C PHE A 242 7.03 16.70 -19.91
N ALA A 243 7.65 17.64 -20.62
CA ALA A 243 6.94 18.74 -21.27
C ALA A 243 5.92 18.29 -22.32
N LYS A 244 6.12 17.10 -22.91
CA LYS A 244 5.25 16.55 -23.97
C LYS A 244 4.17 15.59 -23.44
N ARG A 245 4.05 15.41 -22.13
CA ARG A 245 3.05 14.49 -21.52
C ARG A 245 1.59 14.80 -21.89
N HIS A 246 1.30 16.03 -22.33
CA HIS A 246 -0.04 16.45 -22.78
C HIS A 246 -0.23 16.37 -24.30
N GLN A 247 0.76 15.86 -25.03
CA GLN A 247 0.71 15.69 -26.48
C GLN A 247 0.55 14.19 -26.81
N PRO A 248 -0.04 13.85 -27.97
CA PRO A 248 -0.07 12.47 -28.45
C PRO A 248 1.34 11.88 -28.60
N VAL A 249 1.55 10.68 -28.05
CA VAL A 249 2.79 9.91 -28.12
C VAL A 249 2.47 8.49 -28.56
N GLU A 250 3.31 7.96 -29.43
CA GLU A 250 3.23 6.57 -29.88
C GLU A 250 3.92 5.65 -28.87
N LEU A 251 3.18 4.69 -28.31
CA LEU A 251 3.69 3.57 -27.52
C LEU A 251 3.74 2.33 -28.39
N LYS A 252 4.85 1.59 -28.32
CA LYS A 252 5.06 0.37 -29.12
C LYS A 252 5.24 -0.82 -28.20
N PHE A 253 4.41 -1.85 -28.36
CA PHE A 253 4.50 -3.09 -27.62
C PHE A 253 4.92 -4.21 -28.56
N ASN A 254 6.00 -4.89 -28.21
CA ASN A 254 6.49 -6.04 -28.93
C ASN A 254 5.85 -7.30 -28.36
N VAL A 255 5.44 -8.18 -29.25
CA VAL A 255 4.98 -9.53 -28.91
C VAL A 255 6.02 -10.52 -29.39
N ALA A 256 6.66 -11.19 -28.44
CA ALA A 256 7.61 -12.25 -28.70
C ALA A 256 6.94 -13.60 -28.42
N SER A 257 6.98 -14.51 -29.37
CA SER A 257 6.58 -15.91 -29.17
C SER A 257 7.70 -16.82 -29.65
N PHE A 258 7.83 -17.99 -29.04
CA PHE A 258 8.72 -19.02 -29.54
C PHE A 258 8.04 -19.71 -30.73
N GLY A 259 8.43 -19.32 -31.96
CA GLY A 259 7.79 -19.77 -33.20
C GLY A 259 6.73 -18.80 -33.73
N ALA A 260 6.12 -19.12 -34.88
CA ALA A 260 5.09 -18.28 -35.49
C ALA A 260 3.78 -18.38 -34.68
N PRO A 261 3.18 -17.27 -34.24
CA PRO A 261 1.92 -17.30 -33.50
C PRO A 261 0.82 -17.87 -34.40
N THR A 262 0.17 -18.95 -33.95
CA THR A 262 -0.89 -19.64 -34.70
C THR A 262 -2.28 -19.05 -34.46
N LYS A 263 -2.45 -18.24 -33.41
CA LYS A 263 -3.71 -17.60 -33.01
C LYS A 263 -3.67 -16.09 -33.22
N LYS A 264 -4.83 -15.50 -33.53
CA LYS A 264 -5.03 -14.04 -33.53
C LYS A 264 -5.29 -13.57 -32.10
N TYR A 265 -4.73 -12.42 -31.72
CA TYR A 265 -4.89 -11.83 -30.39
C TYR A 265 -5.46 -10.40 -30.50
N GLN A 266 -6.30 -10.01 -29.54
CA GLN A 266 -6.72 -8.63 -29.32
C GLN A 266 -5.77 -7.95 -28.33
N PHE A 267 -5.47 -6.66 -28.54
CA PHE A 267 -4.62 -5.88 -27.63
C PHE A 267 -5.44 -4.86 -26.86
N ARG A 268 -5.31 -4.88 -25.53
CA ARG A 268 -5.93 -3.92 -24.61
C ARG A 268 -4.84 -3.19 -23.84
N LEU A 269 -4.89 -1.86 -23.81
CA LEU A 269 -4.02 -1.03 -22.99
C LEU A 269 -4.85 -0.18 -22.03
N ARG A 270 -4.56 -0.28 -20.74
CA ARG A 270 -5.06 0.62 -19.70
C ARG A 270 -3.93 1.49 -19.22
N LEU A 271 -4.18 2.79 -19.12
CA LEU A 271 -3.24 3.76 -18.59
C LEU A 271 -3.79 4.35 -17.30
N ARG A 272 -2.92 4.59 -16.31
CA ARG A 272 -3.27 5.16 -15.02
C ARG A 272 -2.24 6.20 -14.60
N ASN A 273 -2.71 7.33 -14.09
CA ASN A 273 -1.85 8.34 -13.48
C ASN A 273 -2.25 8.55 -12.00
N ASN A 274 -1.49 9.37 -11.29
CA ASN A 274 -1.63 9.59 -9.84
C ASN A 274 -2.92 10.35 -9.42
N LYS A 275 -3.82 10.68 -10.35
CA LYS A 275 -5.10 11.37 -10.10
C LYS A 275 -6.35 10.54 -10.42
N GLY A 276 -6.20 9.32 -10.95
CA GLY A 276 -7.33 8.46 -11.32
C GLY A 276 -7.06 7.62 -12.58
N GLU A 277 -7.95 6.67 -12.86
CA GLU A 277 -7.86 5.78 -14.03
C GLU A 277 -8.16 6.55 -15.33
N SER A 278 -7.30 6.39 -16.36
CA SER A 278 -7.66 6.79 -17.72
C SER A 278 -8.59 5.74 -18.35
N PRO A 279 -9.41 6.09 -19.36
CA PRO A 279 -10.20 5.10 -20.09
C PRO A 279 -9.33 3.96 -20.64
N ALA A 280 -9.87 2.75 -20.69
CA ALA A 280 -9.21 1.62 -21.36
C ALA A 280 -9.18 1.87 -22.87
N PHE A 281 -7.98 1.87 -23.46
CA PHE A 281 -7.80 1.95 -24.89
C PHE A 281 -7.75 0.53 -25.46
N GLU A 282 -8.80 0.15 -26.19
CA GLU A 282 -8.82 -1.11 -26.94
C GLU A 282 -8.48 -0.83 -28.40
N VAL A 283 -7.44 -1.48 -28.91
CA VAL A 283 -7.04 -1.35 -30.31
C VAL A 283 -7.35 -2.67 -30.99
N GLN A 284 -8.35 -2.63 -31.86
CA GLN A 284 -8.59 -3.70 -32.82
C GLN A 284 -7.72 -3.39 -34.05
N GLU A 285 -6.58 -4.09 -34.16
CA GLU A 285 -5.66 -4.09 -35.30
C GLU A 285 -4.86 -2.80 -35.62
N LYS A 286 -3.55 -2.89 -35.36
CA LYS A 286 -2.49 -2.41 -36.27
C LYS A 286 -1.26 -3.28 -36.07
N HIS A 287 -1.17 -4.34 -36.86
CA HIS A 287 -0.09 -5.33 -36.81
C HIS A 287 0.87 -5.12 -37.99
N GLN A 288 2.11 -4.72 -37.70
CA GLN A 288 3.23 -4.97 -38.61
C GLN A 288 4.30 -5.74 -37.83
N GLY A 289 4.52 -7.00 -38.19
CA GLY A 289 5.66 -7.79 -37.72
C GLY A 289 5.72 -8.12 -36.22
N GLY A 290 4.58 -8.34 -35.54
CA GLY A 290 4.56 -8.67 -34.10
C GLY A 290 4.65 -7.47 -33.16
N GLN A 291 4.52 -6.25 -33.68
CA GLN A 291 4.52 -5.01 -32.90
C GLN A 291 3.13 -4.35 -32.94
N TYR A 292 2.60 -4.00 -31.76
CA TYR A 292 1.39 -3.18 -31.60
C TYR A 292 1.80 -1.75 -31.33
N SER A 293 1.23 -0.81 -32.08
CA SER A 293 1.50 0.61 -31.88
C SER A 293 0.22 1.37 -31.59
N ILE A 294 0.24 2.15 -30.51
CA ILE A 294 -0.90 2.94 -30.05
C ILE A 294 -0.47 4.36 -29.77
N THR A 295 -1.19 5.32 -30.36
CA THR A 295 -1.02 6.73 -30.04
C THR A 295 -1.92 7.09 -28.85
N VAL A 296 -1.32 7.51 -27.74
CA VAL A 296 -2.02 7.92 -26.52
C VAL A 296 -1.60 9.31 -26.12
N THR A 297 -2.47 10.06 -25.47
CA THR A 297 -2.06 11.29 -24.76
C THR A 297 -1.75 10.89 -23.32
N PRO A 298 -0.46 10.88 -22.88
CA PRO A 298 -0.05 10.31 -21.59
C PRO A 298 -0.77 10.89 -20.37
N VAL A 299 -0.99 12.20 -20.37
CA VAL A 299 -1.70 12.93 -19.32
C VAL A 299 -2.63 13.94 -19.99
N GLU A 300 -3.91 13.91 -19.66
CA GLU A 300 -4.86 14.88 -20.21
C GLU A 300 -4.41 16.32 -19.92
N PRO A 301 -4.54 17.26 -20.88
CA PRO A 301 -4.27 18.66 -20.64
C PRO A 301 -5.14 19.19 -19.49
N PRO A 302 -4.59 19.95 -18.53
CA PRO A 302 -5.39 20.53 -17.47
C PRO A 302 -6.43 21.51 -18.03
N LYS A 303 -7.65 21.51 -17.46
CA LYS A 303 -8.75 22.42 -17.86
C LYS A 303 -8.39 23.91 -17.67
N ALA A 304 -7.49 24.22 -16.75
CA ALA A 304 -6.95 25.56 -16.51
C ALA A 304 -5.48 25.64 -16.94
N ARG A 305 -5.03 26.84 -17.37
CA ARG A 305 -3.62 27.06 -17.75
C ARG A 305 -2.68 26.76 -16.58
N LEU A 306 -1.64 25.98 -16.84
CA LEU A 306 -0.66 25.59 -15.82
C LEU A 306 0.14 26.83 -15.37
N ARG A 307 0.07 27.11 -14.07
CA ARG A 307 0.87 28.13 -13.39
C ARG A 307 2.02 27.47 -12.63
N ILE A 308 3.23 27.94 -12.86
CA ILE A 308 4.47 27.39 -12.36
C ILE A 308 5.04 28.36 -11.33
N PRO A 309 5.25 27.92 -10.08
CA PRO A 309 5.85 28.77 -9.06
C PRO A 309 7.27 29.14 -9.44
N VAL A 310 7.67 30.39 -9.19
CA VAL A 310 9.03 30.88 -9.44
C VAL A 310 9.48 31.82 -8.31
N GLU A 311 10.76 31.72 -7.95
CA GLU A 311 11.49 32.73 -7.18
C GLU A 311 12.38 33.50 -8.16
N ILE A 312 12.26 34.83 -8.18
CA ILE A 312 13.00 35.71 -9.08
C ILE A 312 13.85 36.65 -8.24
N GLU A 313 15.14 36.64 -8.50
CA GLU A 313 16.15 37.41 -7.80
C GLU A 313 16.59 38.61 -8.65
N PHE A 314 16.67 39.75 -7.99
CA PHE A 314 17.17 41.03 -8.48
C PHE A 314 18.33 41.46 -7.58
N PRO A 315 19.17 42.43 -8.00
CA PRO A 315 20.20 42.98 -7.12
C PRO A 315 19.65 43.56 -5.81
N SER A 316 18.42 44.07 -5.82
CA SER A 316 17.75 44.71 -4.69
C SER A 316 16.94 43.78 -3.80
N GLY A 317 16.74 42.51 -4.18
CA GLY A 317 15.93 41.57 -3.40
C GLY A 317 15.28 40.46 -4.23
N LYS A 318 14.33 39.75 -3.63
CA LYS A 318 13.67 38.59 -4.25
C LYS A 318 12.16 38.76 -4.29
N ILE A 319 11.56 38.36 -5.41
CA ILE A 319 10.12 38.32 -5.66
C ILE A 319 9.75 36.90 -6.07
N ASN A 320 8.48 36.58 -5.92
CA ASN A 320 8.08 35.25 -5.57
C ASN A 320 6.62 35.15 -6.00
N GLY A 321 6.36 34.32 -7.01
CA GLY A 321 5.09 34.34 -7.73
C GLY A 321 4.94 33.16 -8.66
N GLU A 322 4.04 33.28 -9.63
CA GLU A 322 3.78 32.22 -10.61
C GLU A 322 3.92 32.75 -12.03
N LEU A 323 4.42 31.93 -12.95
CA LEU A 323 4.42 32.17 -14.39
C LEU A 323 3.50 31.15 -15.09
N ASN A 324 2.84 31.56 -16.17
CA ASN A 324 2.26 30.56 -17.07
C ASN A 324 3.36 29.69 -17.67
N GLU A 325 3.06 28.44 -18.02
CA GLU A 325 3.99 27.63 -18.82
C GLU A 325 4.44 28.41 -20.07
N GLN A 326 5.76 28.47 -20.27
CA GLN A 326 6.38 29.17 -21.40
C GLN A 326 7.34 28.26 -22.15
N VAL A 327 7.37 28.47 -23.46
CA VAL A 327 8.30 27.80 -24.37
C VAL A 327 9.35 28.81 -24.79
N PHE A 328 10.61 28.45 -24.57
CA PHE A 328 11.76 29.26 -24.93
C PHE A 328 12.45 28.65 -26.15
N ARG A 329 12.77 29.49 -27.15
CA ARG A 329 13.52 29.08 -28.34
C ARG A 329 14.95 29.60 -28.26
N PHE A 330 15.89 28.75 -28.63
CA PHE A 330 17.34 28.99 -28.56
C PHE A 330 18.02 28.43 -29.80
N GLY A 331 18.18 29.26 -30.84
CA GLY A 331 18.49 28.73 -32.18
C GLY A 331 17.44 27.66 -32.54
N ASP A 332 17.90 26.44 -32.84
CA ASP A 332 17.04 25.30 -33.17
C ASP A 332 16.52 24.52 -31.94
N SER A 333 17.00 24.85 -30.73
CA SER A 333 16.62 24.14 -29.50
C SER A 333 15.41 24.76 -28.82
N THR A 334 14.45 23.92 -28.46
CA THR A 334 13.24 24.32 -27.70
C THR A 334 13.34 23.83 -26.26
N GLN A 335 13.17 24.75 -25.30
CA GLN A 335 13.13 24.46 -23.87
C GLN A 335 11.78 24.87 -23.28
N TYR A 336 11.38 24.17 -22.21
CA TYR A 336 10.08 24.35 -21.55
C TYR A 336 10.32 24.77 -20.11
N LEU A 337 9.57 25.75 -19.62
CA LEU A 337 9.73 26.29 -18.26
C LEU A 337 9.62 25.16 -17.23
N VAL A 338 8.63 24.27 -17.38
CA VAL A 338 8.38 23.14 -16.48
C VAL A 338 9.51 22.09 -16.38
N GLU A 339 10.51 22.11 -17.28
CA GLU A 339 11.66 21.19 -17.23
C GLU A 339 12.94 21.86 -16.67
N MET A 340 12.86 23.15 -16.32
CA MET A 340 13.98 23.93 -15.82
C MET A 340 13.92 24.06 -14.29
N LYS A 341 15.09 24.05 -13.64
CA LYS A 341 15.28 24.28 -12.21
C LYS A 341 15.72 25.72 -11.95
N SER A 342 16.57 26.28 -12.80
CA SER A 342 16.97 27.69 -12.70
C SER A 342 17.49 28.30 -14.00
N PHE A 343 17.45 29.62 -14.04
CA PHE A 343 18.11 30.49 -15.01
C PHE A 343 18.99 31.46 -14.24
N GLU A 344 20.29 31.48 -14.48
CA GLU A 344 21.25 32.37 -13.81
C GLU A 344 21.91 33.28 -14.83
N ARG A 345 21.88 34.59 -14.63
CA ARG A 345 22.55 35.53 -15.51
C ARG A 345 24.05 35.50 -15.24
N ILE A 346 24.84 35.31 -16.30
CA ILE A 346 26.30 35.32 -16.23
C ILE A 346 26.83 36.73 -16.49
N LYS A 347 26.49 37.32 -17.65
CA LYS A 347 26.93 38.66 -18.07
C LYS A 347 26.05 39.15 -19.23
N GLY A 348 25.63 40.41 -19.25
CA GLY A 348 24.77 40.94 -20.32
C GLY A 348 23.51 40.09 -20.53
N ASN A 349 23.29 39.60 -21.75
CA ASN A 349 22.19 38.69 -22.08
C ASN A 349 22.61 37.19 -22.13
N HIS A 350 23.71 36.83 -21.47
CA HIS A 350 24.15 35.44 -21.32
C HIS A 350 23.55 34.81 -20.06
N TRP A 351 22.92 33.66 -20.23
CA TRP A 351 22.25 32.93 -19.16
C TRP A 351 22.78 31.49 -19.06
N ARG A 352 22.85 30.99 -17.82
CA ARG A 352 23.08 29.59 -17.50
C ARG A 352 21.76 28.96 -17.08
N LEU A 353 21.32 27.97 -17.82
CA LEU A 353 20.12 27.21 -17.51
C LEU A 353 20.53 25.91 -16.82
N THR A 354 19.79 25.53 -15.78
CA THR A 354 19.94 24.24 -15.09
C THR A 354 18.62 23.50 -15.17
N ASN A 355 18.62 22.26 -15.67
CA ASN A 355 17.44 21.40 -15.67
C ASN A 355 17.41 20.46 -14.44
N TYR A 356 16.35 19.67 -14.27
CA TYR A 356 16.21 18.74 -13.12
C TYR A 356 17.14 17.52 -13.15
N THR A 357 17.95 17.35 -14.20
CA THR A 357 19.06 16.38 -14.22
C THR A 357 20.41 17.03 -13.87
N ASP A 358 20.38 18.26 -13.31
CA ASP A 358 21.53 19.12 -13.01
C ASP A 358 22.47 19.39 -14.19
N ARG A 359 21.99 19.18 -15.43
CA ARG A 359 22.73 19.53 -16.64
C ARG A 359 22.65 21.04 -16.82
N LYS A 360 23.83 21.67 -16.92
CA LYS A 360 23.98 23.11 -17.10
C LYS A 360 24.27 23.43 -18.57
N VAL A 361 23.59 24.43 -19.11
CA VAL A 361 23.82 24.92 -20.48
C VAL A 361 23.98 26.44 -20.41
N ALA A 362 25.09 26.97 -20.91
CA ALA A 362 25.30 28.41 -21.06
C ALA A 362 24.86 28.84 -22.46
N LEU A 363 24.01 29.86 -22.54
CA LEU A 363 23.37 30.30 -23.78
C LEU A 363 23.41 31.83 -23.89
N GLU A 364 23.56 32.33 -25.12
CA GLU A 364 23.54 33.76 -25.48
C GLU A 364 22.26 34.07 -26.26
N GLY A 365 21.67 35.25 -26.03
CA GLY A 365 20.57 35.75 -26.88
C GLY A 365 19.19 35.18 -26.57
N LEU A 366 18.85 35.02 -25.28
CA LEU A 366 17.47 34.67 -24.89
C LEU A 366 16.50 35.75 -25.38
N SER A 367 15.61 35.39 -26.31
CA SER A 367 14.49 36.24 -26.70
C SER A 367 13.33 36.01 -25.72
N PHE A 368 13.18 36.90 -24.75
CA PHE A 368 12.07 36.81 -23.80
C PHE A 368 10.89 37.64 -24.28
N SER A 369 9.71 37.04 -24.32
CA SER A 369 8.48 37.82 -24.14
C SER A 369 8.42 38.25 -22.67
N GLU A 370 8.23 39.54 -22.37
CA GLU A 370 8.07 40.07 -20.99
C GLU A 370 7.02 39.25 -20.22
N PRO A 371 7.44 38.28 -19.37
CA PRO A 371 6.49 37.32 -18.86
C PRO A 371 5.68 37.97 -17.73
N THR A 372 4.38 37.71 -17.70
CA THR A 372 3.51 38.18 -16.61
C THR A 372 3.64 37.26 -15.41
N ILE A 373 4.05 37.81 -14.26
CA ILE A 373 4.09 37.14 -12.97
C ILE A 373 2.78 37.39 -12.21
N TYR A 374 2.23 36.33 -11.61
CA TYR A 374 1.05 36.38 -10.75
C TYR A 374 1.49 36.31 -9.27
N LEU A 375 1.03 37.25 -8.44
CA LEU A 375 1.44 37.44 -7.04
C LEU A 375 0.25 37.29 -6.07
N GLY A 376 -0.49 36.18 -6.14
CA GLY A 376 -1.56 35.85 -5.18
C GLY A 376 -2.76 36.80 -5.16
N GLY A 377 -2.89 37.71 -6.13
CA GLY A 377 -4.00 38.68 -6.24
C GLY A 377 -3.71 39.81 -7.24
N SER A 378 -2.43 40.10 -7.50
CA SER A 378 -1.97 41.11 -8.47
C SER A 378 -1.10 40.49 -9.58
N THR A 379 -0.92 41.19 -10.68
CA THR A 379 -0.02 40.79 -11.78
C THR A 379 1.03 41.85 -12.07
N MET A 380 2.24 41.43 -12.46
CA MET A 380 3.35 42.31 -12.83
C MET A 380 4.00 41.81 -14.12
N LYS A 381 4.37 42.72 -15.02
CA LYS A 381 5.27 42.37 -16.14
C LYS A 381 6.71 42.34 -15.63
N LEU A 382 7.40 41.24 -15.88
CA LEU A 382 8.78 41.09 -15.46
C LEU A 382 9.73 41.75 -16.46
N ASP A 383 10.39 42.84 -16.04
CA ASP A 383 11.57 43.33 -16.73
C ASP A 383 12.76 42.42 -16.40
N LEU A 384 13.11 41.59 -17.37
CA LEU A 384 14.19 40.65 -17.24
C LEU A 384 15.55 41.34 -17.24
N SER A 385 15.71 42.56 -17.75
CA SER A 385 16.99 43.27 -17.77
C SER A 385 17.55 43.51 -16.36
N ALA A 386 16.69 43.55 -15.34
CA ALA A 386 17.07 43.69 -13.95
C ALA A 386 17.23 42.36 -13.20
N VAL A 387 16.85 41.22 -13.80
CA VAL A 387 16.85 39.90 -13.15
C VAL A 387 18.23 39.26 -13.19
N THR A 388 18.70 38.81 -12.03
CA THR A 388 19.98 38.10 -11.88
C THR A 388 19.78 36.58 -11.88
N LYS A 389 18.68 36.08 -11.33
CA LYS A 389 18.39 34.65 -11.26
C LYS A 389 16.90 34.37 -11.20
N ILE A 390 16.46 33.30 -11.85
CA ILE A 390 15.11 32.74 -11.72
C ILE A 390 15.27 31.31 -11.24
N ILE A 391 14.53 30.93 -10.22
CA ILE A 391 14.47 29.58 -9.71
C ILE A 391 13.05 29.07 -9.92
N VAL A 392 12.91 27.97 -10.66
CA VAL A 392 11.62 27.48 -11.16
C VAL A 392 11.14 26.28 -10.36
N GLY A 393 10.04 26.48 -9.64
CA GLY A 393 9.46 25.49 -8.75
C GLY A 393 8.62 24.45 -9.42
N THR A 394 8.28 23.46 -8.61
CA THR A 394 7.53 22.29 -9.00
C THR A 394 6.06 22.52 -8.66
N PRO A 395 5.16 22.56 -9.65
CA PRO A 395 3.73 22.60 -9.38
C PRO A 395 3.30 21.34 -8.60
N ASN A 396 2.44 21.50 -7.60
CA ASN A 396 1.90 20.38 -6.84
C ASN A 396 1.11 19.41 -7.74
N ARG A 397 1.26 18.10 -7.48
CA ARG A 397 0.46 17.02 -8.11
C ARG A 397 0.64 16.89 -9.64
N MET A 398 1.86 17.04 -10.16
CA MET A 398 2.14 16.68 -11.55
C MET A 398 2.46 15.19 -11.66
N ALA A 399 1.83 14.50 -12.62
CA ALA A 399 2.14 13.10 -12.91
C ALA A 399 3.55 13.02 -13.52
N SER A 400 4.53 12.58 -12.72
CA SER A 400 5.93 12.33 -13.12
C SER A 400 6.11 10.97 -13.81
N GLU A 401 5.08 10.12 -13.75
CA GLU A 401 5.06 8.79 -14.31
C GLU A 401 3.67 8.41 -14.82
N LEU A 402 3.64 7.41 -15.70
CA LEU A 402 2.45 6.83 -16.28
C LEU A 402 2.47 5.31 -16.07
N ASN A 403 1.54 4.81 -15.28
CA ASN A 403 1.38 3.37 -15.10
C ASN A 403 0.59 2.80 -16.27
N TYR A 404 1.00 1.65 -16.78
CA TYR A 404 0.30 0.94 -17.85
C TYR A 404 0.02 -0.51 -17.45
N ASP A 405 -1.08 -1.02 -17.97
CA ASP A 405 -1.52 -2.41 -17.87
C ASP A 405 -1.96 -2.84 -19.28
N ALA A 406 -1.11 -3.59 -19.95
CA ALA A 406 -1.29 -4.03 -21.32
C ALA A 406 -1.55 -5.53 -21.36
N SER A 407 -2.57 -5.96 -22.09
CA SER A 407 -2.98 -7.36 -22.18
C SER A 407 -3.16 -7.79 -23.64
N LEU A 408 -2.73 -9.02 -23.94
CA LEU A 408 -3.17 -9.76 -25.12
C LEU A 408 -4.33 -10.67 -24.72
N LEU A 409 -5.37 -10.70 -25.53
CA LEU A 409 -6.56 -11.53 -25.32
C LEU A 409 -6.80 -12.45 -26.52
N ASP A 410 -7.27 -13.66 -26.27
CA ASP A 410 -7.89 -14.53 -27.29
C ASP A 410 -9.36 -14.80 -26.93
N ASP A 411 -10.03 -15.70 -27.65
CA ASP A 411 -11.44 -16.05 -27.41
C ASP A 411 -11.70 -16.62 -25.99
N GLY A 412 -10.66 -17.08 -25.30
CA GLY A 412 -10.71 -17.61 -23.94
C GLY A 412 -10.38 -16.60 -22.83
N GLY A 413 -9.98 -15.37 -23.17
CA GLY A 413 -9.65 -14.32 -22.20
C GLY A 413 -8.21 -13.80 -22.32
N VAL A 414 -7.62 -13.36 -21.20
CA VAL A 414 -6.26 -12.77 -21.18
C VAL A 414 -5.22 -13.88 -21.31
N VAL A 415 -4.40 -13.81 -22.36
CA VAL A 415 -3.34 -14.77 -22.67
C VAL A 415 -1.99 -14.30 -22.16
N SER A 416 -1.77 -12.99 -22.14
CA SER A 416 -0.51 -12.40 -21.68
C SER A 416 -0.75 -10.99 -21.17
N ASN A 417 -0.04 -10.61 -20.11
CA ASN A 417 -0.23 -9.32 -19.46
C ASN A 417 1.10 -8.76 -18.97
N VAL A 418 1.32 -7.49 -19.27
CA VAL A 418 2.47 -6.74 -18.76
C VAL A 418 1.99 -5.45 -18.11
N LYS A 419 2.51 -5.22 -16.91
CA LYS A 419 2.31 -3.98 -16.16
C LYS A 419 3.64 -3.29 -15.98
N GLY A 420 3.63 -1.98 -16.03
CA GLY A 420 4.84 -1.22 -15.77
C GLY A 420 4.57 0.26 -15.65
N THR A 421 5.66 1.00 -15.54
CA THR A 421 5.64 2.44 -15.32
C THR A 421 6.55 3.10 -16.34
N ILE A 422 6.01 4.08 -17.06
CA ILE A 422 6.77 4.95 -17.96
C ILE A 422 7.10 6.22 -17.17
N HIS A 423 8.37 6.41 -16.83
CA HIS A 423 8.83 7.64 -16.21
C HIS A 423 9.05 8.72 -17.26
N PHE A 424 8.51 9.92 -17.03
CA PHE A 424 8.73 11.04 -17.93
C PHE A 424 10.15 11.58 -17.79
N ARG A 425 10.90 11.66 -18.89
CA ARG A 425 12.26 12.21 -18.91
C ARG A 425 12.22 13.72 -18.69
N GLY A 426 13.08 14.21 -17.80
CA GLY A 426 13.11 15.63 -17.44
C GLY A 426 11.92 16.04 -16.56
N ALA A 427 11.16 15.06 -16.04
CA ALA A 427 10.23 15.32 -14.97
C ALA A 427 11.01 15.94 -13.80
N PRO A 428 10.43 16.95 -13.13
CA PRO A 428 11.00 17.41 -11.90
C PRO A 428 11.05 16.24 -10.91
N GLY A 429 12.25 15.87 -10.46
CA GLY A 429 12.35 15.27 -9.13
C GLY A 429 11.78 16.26 -8.13
N VAL A 430 11.19 15.80 -7.02
CA VAL A 430 10.64 16.68 -5.97
C VAL A 430 11.72 17.65 -5.53
N THR A 431 11.78 18.78 -6.21
CA THR A 431 12.68 19.88 -5.97
C THR A 431 11.70 21.00 -5.73
N GLU A 432 11.25 21.10 -4.47
CA GLU A 432 10.44 22.21 -4.04
C GLU A 432 11.21 23.49 -4.38
N LEU A 433 10.73 24.25 -5.35
CA LEU A 433 10.84 25.69 -5.17
C LEU A 433 9.47 26.14 -4.75
N LYS A 434 9.49 26.69 -3.54
CA LYS A 434 8.39 27.26 -2.82
C LYS A 434 7.53 28.05 -3.80
N THR A 435 6.31 27.59 -4.04
CA THR A 435 5.23 28.47 -4.44
C THR A 435 5.19 29.57 -3.40
N VAL A 436 5.55 30.78 -3.79
CA VAL A 436 5.41 31.88 -2.86
C VAL A 436 4.03 32.48 -3.01
N LYS A 437 3.14 31.92 -2.20
CA LYS A 437 2.43 32.74 -1.22
C LYS A 437 3.40 32.98 -0.07
N GLY A 438 3.51 34.22 0.40
CA GLY A 438 4.53 34.66 1.36
C GLY A 438 4.86 33.60 2.42
N LYS A 439 6.10 33.08 2.36
CA LYS A 439 6.73 32.16 3.33
C LYS A 439 5.73 31.25 4.07
N GLU A 440 5.44 30.07 3.55
CA GLU A 440 5.29 28.87 4.39
C GLU A 440 6.20 27.78 3.84
N GLU A 441 7.20 27.43 4.64
CA GLU A 441 8.02 26.26 4.47
C GLU A 441 7.16 25.04 4.75
N ALA A 442 7.15 24.05 3.85
CA ALA A 442 6.65 22.73 4.19
C ALA A 442 7.46 22.23 5.41
N PRO A 443 6.78 21.90 6.52
CA PRO A 443 7.44 21.50 7.75
C PRO A 443 8.28 20.25 7.49
N ALA A 444 9.46 20.14 8.12
CA ALA A 444 10.01 18.79 8.35
C ALA A 444 8.93 18.00 9.08
N ALA A 445 8.76 16.72 8.71
CA ALA A 445 7.89 15.72 9.33
C ALA A 445 7.45 16.17 10.73
N GLY A 446 6.34 16.87 10.76
CA GLY A 446 5.75 17.46 11.95
C GLY A 446 4.33 16.96 11.93
N ALA A 447 3.84 16.53 13.11
CA ALA A 447 2.52 15.96 13.27
C ALA A 447 1.50 16.68 12.38
N PRO A 448 0.68 15.95 11.59
CA PRO A 448 -0.11 16.49 10.50
C PRO A 448 -0.80 17.80 10.89
N GLY A 449 -0.59 18.85 10.09
CA GLY A 449 -1.28 20.12 10.26
C GLY A 449 -2.78 19.97 9.99
N VAL A 450 -3.58 20.87 10.55
CA VAL A 450 -5.05 20.91 10.31
C VAL A 450 -5.37 21.05 8.81
N SER A 451 -4.47 21.63 8.01
CA SER A 451 -4.66 21.84 6.57
C SER A 451 -4.76 20.57 5.72
N ASP A 452 -4.18 19.45 6.18
CA ASP A 452 -4.27 18.15 5.49
C ASP A 452 -5.43 17.28 6.02
N TYR A 453 -6.08 17.72 7.11
CA TYR A 453 -7.22 17.07 7.72
C TYR A 453 -8.52 17.64 7.17
N THR A 454 -9.17 16.89 6.28
CA THR A 454 -10.42 17.33 5.63
C THR A 454 -11.63 16.70 6.31
N LEU A 455 -12.61 17.52 6.66
CA LEU A 455 -13.92 17.08 7.10
C LEU A 455 -14.94 17.20 5.95
N PRO A 456 -16.01 16.40 5.95
CA PRO A 456 -17.10 16.57 4.99
C PRO A 456 -17.72 17.96 5.07
N ASN A 457 -18.29 18.42 3.96
CA ASN A 457 -19.08 19.64 3.91
C ASN A 457 -20.52 19.28 3.56
N ALA A 458 -21.31 18.96 4.59
CA ALA A 458 -22.73 18.63 4.48
C ALA A 458 -23.44 19.00 5.79
N VAL A 459 -24.75 19.22 5.73
CA VAL A 459 -25.57 19.60 6.88
C VAL A 459 -26.72 18.61 7.07
N ALA A 460 -27.30 18.60 8.27
CA ALA A 460 -28.52 17.85 8.59
C ALA A 460 -29.65 18.15 7.58
N THR A 461 -30.36 17.11 7.14
CA THR A 461 -31.47 17.18 6.19
C THR A 461 -32.84 16.87 6.80
N PHE A 462 -32.90 16.32 8.02
CA PHE A 462 -34.15 16.13 8.75
C PHE A 462 -34.79 17.49 9.12
N GLU A 463 -36.12 17.58 9.16
CA GLU A 463 -36.81 18.87 9.34
C GLU A 463 -36.81 19.35 10.79
N GLU A 464 -37.12 18.45 11.73
CA GLU A 464 -37.25 18.75 13.15
C GLU A 464 -35.93 19.25 13.77
N ASN A 465 -36.02 20.03 14.86
CA ASN A 465 -34.82 20.42 15.62
C ASN A 465 -34.21 19.24 16.38
N GLN A 466 -35.05 18.29 16.78
CA GLN A 466 -34.66 17.06 17.43
C GLN A 466 -35.53 15.92 16.91
N THR A 467 -34.89 14.81 16.54
CA THR A 467 -35.53 13.56 16.14
C THR A 467 -35.07 12.45 17.08
N VAL A 468 -35.98 11.56 17.45
CA VAL A 468 -35.68 10.35 18.22
C VAL A 468 -36.02 9.14 17.36
N TYR A 469 -35.00 8.35 17.04
CA TYR A 469 -35.16 7.08 16.33
C TYR A 469 -35.13 5.93 17.33
N GLU A 470 -36.18 5.10 17.35
CA GLU A 470 -36.21 3.88 18.16
C GLU A 470 -35.83 2.67 17.29
N LEU A 471 -34.76 1.98 17.70
CA LEU A 471 -34.39 0.68 17.16
C LEU A 471 -35.43 -0.37 17.60
N ASP A 472 -35.73 -1.28 16.69
CA ASP A 472 -36.64 -2.40 16.90
C ASP A 472 -36.22 -3.32 18.07
N GLU A 473 -34.92 -3.41 18.35
CA GLU A 473 -34.37 -4.08 19.52
C GLU A 473 -33.14 -3.33 20.09
N PRO A 474 -32.71 -3.63 21.33
CA PRO A 474 -31.48 -3.04 21.88
C PRO A 474 -30.22 -3.51 21.13
N PHE A 475 -29.30 -2.59 20.83
CA PHE A 475 -28.01 -2.93 20.22
C PHE A 475 -27.01 -3.46 21.26
N ASP A 476 -26.04 -4.27 20.80
CA ASP A 476 -24.99 -4.84 21.65
C ASP A 476 -23.75 -3.93 21.69
N GLU A 477 -23.29 -3.49 20.52
CA GLU A 477 -22.16 -2.60 20.29
C GLU A 477 -22.48 -1.67 19.12
N TYR A 478 -21.87 -0.48 19.09
CA TYR A 478 -21.84 0.33 17.88
C TYR A 478 -20.50 1.04 17.71
N VAL A 479 -20.22 1.46 16.47
CA VAL A 479 -19.05 2.26 16.11
C VAL A 479 -19.48 3.44 15.25
N MET A 480 -18.65 4.49 15.26
CA MET A 480 -18.79 5.62 14.34
C MET A 480 -18.00 5.37 13.05
N GLY A 481 -18.44 5.96 11.95
CA GLY A 481 -17.75 5.96 10.66
C GLY A 481 -18.15 7.16 9.79
N GLY A 482 -17.44 7.38 8.69
CA GLY A 482 -17.75 8.48 7.78
C GLY A 482 -17.48 9.86 8.37
N ALA A 483 -16.39 10.00 9.13
CA ALA A 483 -16.09 11.20 9.91
C ALA A 483 -17.22 11.58 10.89
N ASP A 484 -17.63 10.61 11.72
CA ASP A 484 -18.79 10.66 12.63
C ASP A 484 -20.17 10.84 11.99
N ARG A 485 -20.31 10.68 10.68
CA ARG A 485 -21.62 10.72 10.00
C ARG A 485 -22.50 9.50 10.31
N TYR A 486 -21.92 8.31 10.33
CA TYR A 486 -22.67 7.06 10.41
C TYR A 486 -22.51 6.42 11.78
N MET A 487 -23.64 6.12 12.44
CA MET A 487 -23.69 5.23 13.60
C MET A 487 -23.98 3.81 13.11
N ILE A 488 -23.10 2.86 13.41
CA ILE A 488 -23.16 1.50 12.88
C ILE A 488 -23.36 0.53 14.04
N PHE A 489 -24.57 0.00 14.17
CA PHE A 489 -25.02 -0.83 15.29
C PHE A 489 -24.92 -2.32 14.96
N LYS A 490 -24.39 -3.12 15.89
CA LYS A 490 -24.40 -4.58 15.83
C LYS A 490 -25.49 -5.14 16.74
N PHE A 491 -26.24 -6.12 16.22
CA PHE A 491 -27.27 -6.86 16.95
C PHE A 491 -26.97 -8.36 16.90
N GLU A 492 -26.64 -8.94 18.05
CA GLU A 492 -26.32 -10.37 18.21
C GLU A 492 -27.59 -11.22 18.20
N ARG A 493 -28.69 -10.72 18.78
CA ARG A 493 -29.98 -11.42 18.85
C ARG A 493 -30.57 -11.65 17.45
N SER A 494 -30.66 -10.60 16.63
CA SER A 494 -31.17 -10.69 15.25
C SER A 494 -30.09 -10.97 14.21
N LYS A 495 -28.81 -11.02 14.61
CA LYS A 495 -27.67 -11.35 13.74
C LYS A 495 -27.55 -10.40 12.55
N ARG A 496 -27.57 -9.10 12.82
CA ARG A 496 -27.45 -8.06 11.78
C ARG A 496 -26.60 -6.87 12.24
N ILE A 497 -26.22 -6.05 11.26
CA ILE A 497 -25.68 -4.71 11.46
C ILE A 497 -26.65 -3.72 10.82
N ALA A 498 -26.96 -2.62 11.50
CA ALA A 498 -27.74 -1.51 10.95
C ALA A 498 -26.89 -0.25 10.86
N ILE A 499 -26.98 0.46 9.75
CA ILE A 499 -26.26 1.71 9.49
C ILE A 499 -27.26 2.87 9.55
N PHE A 500 -27.05 3.76 10.51
CA PHE A 500 -27.85 4.96 10.74
C PHE A 500 -27.07 6.19 10.27
N ASP A 501 -27.66 7.01 9.42
CA ASP A 501 -27.06 8.26 8.93
C ASP A 501 -27.52 9.44 9.78
N LEU A 502 -26.60 10.09 10.48
CA LEU A 502 -26.92 11.25 11.31
C LEU A 502 -27.44 12.44 10.49
N LEU A 503 -27.06 12.57 9.21
CA LEU A 503 -27.55 13.68 8.38
C LEU A 503 -29.04 13.58 8.10
N SER A 504 -29.54 12.37 7.85
CA SER A 504 -30.97 12.13 7.59
C SER A 504 -31.76 11.68 8.81
N ALA A 505 -31.08 11.42 9.94
CA ALA A 505 -31.65 10.82 11.14
C ALA A 505 -32.44 9.52 10.87
N SER A 506 -31.93 8.66 9.98
CA SER A 506 -32.62 7.44 9.56
C SER A 506 -31.68 6.25 9.34
N LEU A 507 -32.24 5.03 9.41
CA LEU A 507 -31.55 3.83 8.94
C LEU A 507 -31.46 3.85 7.42
N VAL A 508 -30.23 3.80 6.91
CA VAL A 508 -29.94 3.85 5.46
C VAL A 508 -29.55 2.50 4.89
N HIS A 509 -29.11 1.56 5.73
CA HIS A 509 -28.75 0.22 5.28
C HIS A 509 -28.74 -0.82 6.41
N GLU A 510 -28.87 -2.10 6.03
CA GLU A 510 -28.71 -3.23 6.94
C GLU A 510 -27.91 -4.37 6.29
N ILE A 511 -27.03 -4.98 7.08
CA ILE A 511 -26.29 -6.20 6.71
C ILE A 511 -26.83 -7.35 7.57
N LYS A 512 -27.45 -8.34 6.95
CA LYS A 512 -28.01 -9.52 7.63
C LYS A 512 -27.00 -10.67 7.68
N ASN A 513 -27.31 -11.70 8.47
CA ASN A 513 -26.47 -12.90 8.63
C ASN A 513 -25.06 -12.56 9.13
N VAL A 514 -25.01 -11.73 10.17
CA VAL A 514 -23.78 -11.33 10.87
C VAL A 514 -23.62 -12.23 12.08
N ASP A 515 -22.47 -12.90 12.18
CA ASP A 515 -22.18 -13.80 13.30
C ASP A 515 -22.18 -13.02 14.63
N SER A 516 -22.58 -13.67 15.73
CA SER A 516 -22.61 -13.01 17.05
C SER A 516 -21.23 -12.57 17.50
N ASP A 517 -20.18 -13.31 17.12
CA ASP A 517 -18.77 -12.97 17.41
C ASP A 517 -18.19 -11.94 16.43
N ALA A 518 -18.98 -11.42 15.48
CA ALA A 518 -18.48 -10.44 14.52
C ALA A 518 -17.98 -9.17 15.21
N LEU A 519 -16.87 -8.65 14.70
CA LEU A 519 -16.28 -7.38 15.12
C LEU A 519 -16.47 -6.36 14.00
N ILE A 520 -16.77 -5.11 14.37
CA ILE A 520 -17.00 -4.02 13.41
C ILE A 520 -16.10 -2.82 13.71
N THR A 521 -15.67 -2.13 12.64
CA THR A 521 -15.03 -0.81 12.73
C THR A 521 -15.22 -0.07 11.42
N ALA A 522 -15.20 1.26 11.43
CA ALA A 522 -15.46 2.05 10.23
C ALA A 522 -14.52 3.26 10.14
N GLY A 523 -14.00 3.46 8.93
CA GLY A 523 -13.18 4.61 8.56
C GLY A 523 -14.00 5.71 7.91
N SER A 524 -13.33 6.60 7.15
CA SER A 524 -14.02 7.70 6.44
C SER A 524 -14.90 7.19 5.29
N LYS A 525 -14.52 6.10 4.60
CA LYS A 525 -15.29 5.60 3.45
C LYS A 525 -15.74 4.16 3.57
N ASN A 526 -15.20 3.40 4.52
CA ASN A 526 -15.35 1.96 4.55
C ASN A 526 -15.76 1.45 5.93
N LEU A 527 -16.72 0.52 5.95
CA LEU A 527 -17.04 -0.34 7.08
C LEU A 527 -16.33 -1.68 6.92
N TYR A 528 -15.66 -2.12 7.97
CA TYR A 528 -15.00 -3.41 8.06
C TYR A 528 -15.79 -4.32 8.99
N VAL A 529 -16.24 -5.46 8.45
CA VAL A 529 -16.95 -6.50 9.20
C VAL A 529 -16.05 -7.72 9.26
N VAL A 530 -15.55 -8.03 10.45
CA VAL A 530 -14.71 -9.20 10.73
C VAL A 530 -15.58 -10.30 11.28
N ARG A 531 -15.39 -11.51 10.78
CA ARG A 531 -16.05 -12.74 11.23
C ARG A 531 -14.99 -13.68 11.79
N PRO A 532 -14.65 -13.57 13.10
CA PRO A 532 -13.52 -14.28 13.69
C PRO A 532 -13.64 -15.81 13.54
N SER A 533 -14.81 -16.37 13.83
CA SER A 533 -15.13 -17.79 13.67
C SER A 533 -14.91 -18.34 12.26
N GLN A 534 -15.10 -17.52 11.23
CA GLN A 534 -14.92 -17.89 9.82
C GLN A 534 -13.52 -17.53 9.29
N MET A 535 -12.70 -16.84 10.09
CA MET A 535 -11.43 -16.26 9.68
C MET A 535 -11.54 -15.32 8.45
N LEU A 536 -12.62 -14.54 8.37
CA LEU A 536 -12.90 -13.64 7.24
C LEU A 536 -12.98 -12.17 7.66
N MET A 537 -12.62 -11.29 6.74
CA MET A 537 -12.85 -9.85 6.81
C MET A 537 -13.53 -9.37 5.54
N GLN A 538 -14.57 -8.55 5.70
CA GLN A 538 -15.32 -7.91 4.64
C GLN A 538 -15.11 -6.40 4.71
N ARG A 539 -14.97 -5.76 3.54
CA ARG A 539 -14.94 -4.30 3.39
C ARG A 539 -16.15 -3.86 2.60
N TRP A 540 -16.96 -3.00 3.21
CA TRP A 540 -18.17 -2.41 2.65
C TRP A 540 -17.96 -0.92 2.45
N ASN A 541 -18.41 -0.40 1.32
CA ASN A 541 -18.37 1.03 1.03
C ASN A 541 -19.51 1.75 1.77
N LEU A 542 -19.22 2.80 2.55
CA LEU A 542 -20.20 3.53 3.35
C LEU A 542 -21.06 4.52 2.56
N GLU A 543 -20.70 4.84 1.32
CA GLU A 543 -21.50 5.73 0.46
C GLU A 543 -22.49 4.93 -0.40
N THR A 544 -22.05 3.79 -0.93
CA THR A 544 -22.86 2.95 -1.83
C THR A 544 -23.50 1.76 -1.13
N PHE A 545 -23.08 1.46 0.11
CA PHE A 545 -23.48 0.30 0.90
C PHE A 545 -23.22 -1.06 0.23
N LYS A 546 -22.26 -1.10 -0.71
CA LYS A 546 -21.89 -2.32 -1.42
C LYS A 546 -20.68 -2.99 -0.77
N LEU A 547 -20.72 -4.31 -0.67
CA LEU A 547 -19.55 -5.14 -0.37
C LEU A 547 -18.53 -4.98 -1.49
N GLU A 548 -17.36 -4.42 -1.17
CA GLU A 548 -16.27 -4.24 -2.14
C GLU A 548 -15.33 -5.44 -2.17
N LYS A 549 -15.07 -6.04 -1.00
CA LYS A 549 -14.05 -7.07 -0.87
C LYS A 549 -14.34 -8.00 0.30
N THR A 550 -14.07 -9.29 0.09
CA THR A 550 -13.94 -10.29 1.17
C THR A 550 -12.54 -10.90 1.08
N THR A 551 -11.88 -11.07 2.22
CA THR A 551 -10.56 -11.69 2.31
C THR A 551 -10.47 -12.57 3.55
N ARG A 552 -9.51 -13.51 3.55
CA ARG A 552 -9.10 -14.17 4.79
C ARG A 552 -8.41 -13.17 5.71
N LEU A 553 -8.63 -13.33 7.01
CA LEU A 553 -7.94 -12.56 8.02
C LEU A 553 -6.43 -12.85 7.97
N PRO A 554 -5.60 -11.81 8.11
CA PRO A 554 -4.15 -11.97 8.05
C PRO A 554 -3.52 -12.37 9.39
N THR A 555 -4.36 -12.65 10.40
CA THR A 555 -3.93 -13.03 11.74
C THR A 555 -3.80 -14.55 11.86
N LYS A 556 -2.95 -15.01 12.78
CA LYS A 556 -2.80 -16.46 13.05
C LYS A 556 -4.01 -17.00 13.81
N ASN A 557 -4.53 -16.21 14.75
CA ASN A 557 -5.69 -16.57 15.58
C ASN A 557 -6.91 -15.71 15.21
N ALA A 558 -8.07 -16.12 15.70
CA ALA A 558 -9.29 -15.33 15.59
C ALA A 558 -9.10 -13.97 16.29
N PRO A 559 -9.31 -12.84 15.59
CA PRO A 559 -9.15 -11.52 16.16
C PRO A 559 -10.14 -11.29 17.29
N LYS A 560 -9.68 -10.62 18.34
CA LYS A 560 -10.50 -10.18 19.48
C LYS A 560 -10.86 -8.69 19.38
N LEU A 561 -10.12 -7.93 18.57
CA LEU A 561 -10.30 -6.50 18.41
C LEU A 561 -9.86 -6.05 17.02
N ILE A 562 -10.63 -5.14 16.42
CA ILE A 562 -10.29 -4.37 15.23
C ILE A 562 -10.65 -2.90 15.44
N ARG A 563 -9.77 -1.97 15.02
CA ARG A 563 -10.02 -0.53 15.06
C ARG A 563 -9.40 0.21 13.86
N ILE A 564 -10.04 1.29 13.42
CA ILE A 564 -9.51 2.30 12.48
C ILE A 564 -9.95 3.68 12.97
N GLY A 565 -9.24 4.73 12.55
CA GLY A 565 -9.67 6.11 12.77
C GLY A 565 -10.95 6.42 11.99
N VAL A 566 -11.92 7.09 12.63
CA VAL A 566 -13.26 7.36 12.06
C VAL A 566 -13.25 8.25 10.81
N ASN A 567 -12.15 8.99 10.59
CA ASN A 567 -11.89 9.80 9.39
C ASN A 567 -10.64 9.31 8.63
N ALA A 568 -10.34 8.01 8.69
CA ALA A 568 -9.16 7.40 8.09
C ALA A 568 -9.51 6.28 7.11
N ASP A 569 -8.62 6.05 6.13
CA ASP A 569 -8.69 4.94 5.17
C ASP A 569 -7.31 4.27 4.96
N ASP A 570 -6.36 4.48 5.87
CA ASP A 570 -4.98 4.00 5.69
C ASP A 570 -4.72 2.70 6.45
N TYR A 571 -4.83 2.71 7.78
CA TYR A 571 -4.37 1.63 8.63
C TYR A 571 -5.45 1.11 9.59
N LEU A 572 -5.63 -0.21 9.59
CA LEU A 572 -6.40 -0.95 10.57
C LEU A 572 -5.46 -1.50 11.65
N PHE A 573 -5.90 -1.41 12.89
CA PHE A 573 -5.30 -2.12 14.01
C PHE A 573 -6.07 -3.42 14.27
N LEU A 574 -5.38 -4.56 14.25
CA LEU A 574 -5.93 -5.86 14.59
C LEU A 574 -5.18 -6.46 15.77
N TYR A 575 -5.90 -7.08 16.70
CA TYR A 575 -5.31 -7.85 17.80
C TYR A 575 -6.01 -9.20 17.94
N ASP A 576 -5.22 -10.27 17.90
CA ASP A 576 -5.73 -11.65 17.91
C ASP A 576 -5.68 -12.34 19.28
N GLY A 577 -5.41 -11.56 20.33
CA GLY A 577 -5.16 -12.07 21.67
C GLY A 577 -3.68 -12.38 21.93
N ASN A 578 -2.89 -12.67 20.89
CA ASN A 578 -1.47 -12.96 21.04
C ASN A 578 -0.60 -11.87 20.43
N GLU A 579 -0.91 -11.45 19.21
CA GLU A 579 -0.15 -10.48 18.45
C GLU A 579 -1.05 -9.35 17.95
N ALA A 580 -0.47 -8.16 17.83
CA ALA A 580 -1.11 -7.03 17.18
C ALA A 580 -0.49 -6.80 15.80
N TYR A 581 -1.33 -6.37 14.87
CA TYR A 581 -1.00 -6.18 13.47
C TYR A 581 -1.49 -4.80 13.02
N ILE A 582 -0.64 -4.10 12.28
CA ILE A 582 -1.08 -2.96 11.46
C ILE A 582 -1.36 -3.49 10.07
N VAL A 583 -2.57 -3.26 9.57
CA VAL A 583 -3.04 -3.75 8.28
C VAL A 583 -3.37 -2.56 7.38
N ASP A 584 -2.78 -2.54 6.19
CA ASP A 584 -3.15 -1.59 5.14
C ASP A 584 -4.62 -1.84 4.77
N SER A 585 -5.48 -0.86 4.99
CA SER A 585 -6.93 -0.98 4.84
C SER A 585 -7.37 -1.11 3.37
N ARG A 586 -6.54 -0.62 2.43
CA ARG A 586 -6.78 -0.69 0.99
C ARG A 586 -6.48 -2.09 0.46
N ARG A 587 -5.38 -2.68 0.92
CA ARG A 587 -4.91 -4.01 0.51
C ARG A 587 -5.49 -5.13 1.35
N LEU A 588 -5.89 -4.85 2.59
CA LEU A 588 -6.24 -5.81 3.64
C LEU A 588 -5.10 -6.78 3.94
N LYS A 589 -3.86 -6.26 3.97
CA LYS A 589 -2.66 -7.05 4.26
C LYS A 589 -1.84 -6.36 5.35
N PRO A 590 -1.15 -7.13 6.24
CA PRO A 590 -0.24 -6.56 7.21
C PRO A 590 0.86 -5.76 6.52
N ILE A 591 1.25 -4.65 7.14
CA ILE A 591 2.50 -3.97 6.80
C ILE A 591 3.62 -4.51 7.70
N SER A 592 4.85 -4.52 7.19
CA SER A 592 6.01 -4.90 7.99
C SER A 592 6.23 -3.87 9.09
N THR A 593 6.36 -4.32 10.33
CA THR A 593 6.73 -3.47 11.48
C THR A 593 8.24 -3.33 11.64
N GLY A 594 9.04 -3.83 10.69
CA GLY A 594 10.50 -3.86 10.81
C GLY A 594 11.02 -4.79 11.92
N GLY A 595 10.20 -5.74 12.38
CA GLY A 595 10.52 -6.65 13.48
C GLY A 595 10.18 -6.13 14.87
N GLU A 596 9.74 -4.88 14.99
CA GLU A 596 9.23 -4.34 16.26
C GLU A 596 7.93 -5.03 16.65
N LYS A 597 7.89 -5.55 17.87
CA LYS A 597 6.64 -6.02 18.48
C LYS A 597 5.88 -4.81 18.99
N LEU A 598 4.64 -4.66 18.52
CA LEU A 598 3.75 -3.59 19.00
C LEU A 598 3.51 -3.69 20.51
N PHE A 599 3.61 -4.90 21.08
CA PHE A 599 3.42 -5.17 22.51
C PHE A 599 4.42 -6.22 23.05
N HIS A 600 4.72 -6.14 24.36
CA HIS A 600 5.55 -7.12 25.07
C HIS A 600 4.83 -8.46 25.31
N GLN A 601 5.56 -9.58 25.27
CA GLN A 601 4.99 -10.94 25.37
C GLN A 601 4.23 -11.23 26.67
N HIS A 602 4.57 -10.62 27.81
CA HIS A 602 3.89 -10.85 29.08
C HIS A 602 2.50 -10.18 29.18
N THR A 603 2.12 -9.38 28.19
CA THR A 603 0.86 -8.64 28.16
C THR A 603 -0.25 -9.33 27.37
N THR A 604 0.03 -10.50 26.79
CA THR A 604 -0.88 -11.20 25.85
C THR A 604 -1.93 -12.06 26.56
N SER A 605 -1.74 -12.39 27.84
CA SER A 605 -2.71 -13.13 28.65
C SER A 605 -3.87 -12.27 29.17
N PHE A 606 -3.82 -10.95 28.96
CA PHE A 606 -4.78 -9.98 29.47
C PHE A 606 -5.50 -9.25 28.32
N GLY A 607 -6.75 -8.83 28.53
CA GLY A 607 -7.50 -8.11 27.50
C GLY A 607 -6.87 -6.76 27.16
N ARG A 608 -7.16 -6.20 25.98
CA ARG A 608 -6.67 -4.88 25.57
C ARG A 608 -7.82 -3.98 25.13
N GLN A 609 -7.69 -2.70 25.45
CA GLN A 609 -8.50 -1.64 24.88
C GLN A 609 -7.62 -0.76 23.99
N VAL A 610 -8.17 -0.39 22.84
CA VAL A 610 -7.50 0.44 21.85
C VAL A 610 -8.48 1.48 21.34
N ASP A 611 -8.06 2.74 21.42
CA ASP A 611 -8.75 3.89 20.84
C ASP A 611 -7.82 4.52 19.79
N VAL A 612 -8.37 5.07 18.71
CA VAL A 612 -7.59 5.50 17.54
C VAL A 612 -7.91 6.95 17.20
N SER A 613 -6.89 7.73 16.85
CA SER A 613 -7.09 9.11 16.40
C SER A 613 -7.95 9.10 15.14
N ALA A 614 -8.78 10.13 14.95
CA ALA A 614 -9.70 10.16 13.82
C ALA A 614 -8.97 10.05 12.46
N ASN A 615 -7.77 10.62 12.33
CA ASN A 615 -6.92 10.48 11.14
C ASN A 615 -6.23 9.11 10.99
N GLY A 616 -6.36 8.20 11.97
CA GLY A 616 -5.88 6.82 11.89
C GLY A 616 -4.36 6.64 12.06
N THR A 617 -3.63 7.66 12.51
CA THR A 617 -2.17 7.58 12.66
C THR A 617 -1.74 7.19 14.07
N VAL A 618 -2.50 7.53 15.10
CA VAL A 618 -2.15 7.28 16.51
C VAL A 618 -3.13 6.30 17.15
N PHE A 619 -2.60 5.24 17.76
CA PHE A 619 -3.34 4.21 18.47
C PHE A 619 -3.00 4.29 19.96
N GLY A 620 -3.95 4.76 20.78
CA GLY A 620 -3.86 4.71 22.24
C GLY A 620 -4.24 3.32 22.74
N THR A 621 -3.40 2.69 23.56
CA THR A 621 -3.61 1.32 24.02
C THR A 621 -3.38 1.19 25.52
N ILE A 622 -4.25 0.40 26.16
CA ILE A 622 -4.13 0.08 27.58
C ILE A 622 -4.41 -1.41 27.81
N MET A 623 -3.60 -2.02 28.68
CA MET A 623 -3.81 -3.39 29.13
C MET A 623 -4.94 -3.42 30.18
N THR A 624 -5.82 -4.41 30.08
CA THR A 624 -6.97 -4.56 30.98
C THR A 624 -6.76 -5.74 31.93
N GLY A 625 -7.07 -5.59 33.22
CA GLY A 625 -7.05 -6.69 34.19
C GLY A 625 -5.84 -6.76 35.13
N LEU A 626 -4.89 -5.83 35.04
CA LEU A 626 -3.78 -5.63 35.98
C LEU A 626 -3.73 -4.16 36.43
N GLY A 627 -3.14 -3.90 37.60
CA GLY A 627 -2.86 -2.54 38.09
C GLY A 627 -1.64 -2.53 39.02
N PRO A 628 -0.76 -1.51 38.93
CA PRO A 628 -0.79 -0.38 38.00
C PRO A 628 -0.33 -0.71 36.57
N VAL A 629 -0.88 -0.03 35.56
CA VAL A 629 -0.51 -0.18 34.13
C VAL A 629 -0.17 1.18 33.49
N SER A 630 0.83 1.19 32.60
CA SER A 630 1.19 2.36 31.77
C SER A 630 0.23 2.51 30.59
N TYR A 631 -0.02 3.75 30.16
CA TYR A 631 -0.65 4.02 28.87
C TYR A 631 0.40 3.91 27.78
N ASN A 632 0.07 3.19 26.72
CA ASN A 632 0.97 3.01 25.58
C ASN A 632 0.33 3.66 24.35
N TRP A 633 1.15 4.23 23.47
CA TRP A 633 0.67 4.66 22.17
C TRP A 633 1.57 4.17 21.05
N VAL A 634 0.97 3.94 19.90
CA VAL A 634 1.65 3.58 18.65
C VAL A 634 1.31 4.67 17.63
N ASN A 635 2.31 5.30 17.02
CA ASN A 635 2.14 6.20 15.88
C ASN A 635 2.61 5.50 14.61
N VAL A 636 1.81 5.59 13.55
CA VAL A 636 2.09 5.06 12.21
C VAL A 636 2.07 6.24 11.25
N GLU A 637 3.24 6.62 10.75
CA GLU A 637 3.42 7.77 9.86
C GLU A 637 4.36 7.36 8.72
N ASP A 638 3.91 7.48 7.47
CA ASP A 638 4.65 7.07 6.26
C ASP A 638 5.21 5.62 6.32
N GLY A 639 4.48 4.71 6.97
CA GLY A 639 4.90 3.32 7.17
C GLY A 639 5.96 3.11 8.25
N THR A 640 6.38 4.18 8.93
CA THR A 640 7.25 4.12 10.11
C THR A 640 6.41 3.98 11.37
N ILE A 641 6.82 3.09 12.28
CA ILE A 641 6.14 2.85 13.55
C ILE A 641 6.97 3.43 14.68
N SER A 642 6.34 4.27 15.50
CA SER A 642 6.90 4.79 16.76
C SER A 642 6.03 4.34 17.92
N ILE A 643 6.64 4.01 19.05
CA ILE A 643 5.94 3.54 20.25
C ILE A 643 6.40 4.37 21.44
N GLY A 644 5.48 4.79 22.29
CA GLY A 644 5.79 5.49 23.54
C GLY A 644 4.88 5.05 24.68
N GLU A 645 5.29 5.38 25.89
CA GLU A 645 4.53 5.12 27.11
C GLU A 645 4.40 6.41 27.93
N PHE A 646 3.30 6.56 28.67
CA PHE A 646 3.13 7.66 29.61
C PHE A 646 2.19 7.32 30.75
N GLY A 647 2.41 7.99 31.88
CA GLY A 647 1.60 7.86 33.08
C GLY A 647 1.57 6.44 33.65
N SER A 648 0.83 6.29 34.74
CA SER A 648 0.41 4.97 35.22
C SER A 648 -0.91 5.11 35.97
N THR A 649 -1.80 4.12 35.86
CA THR A 649 -3.06 4.09 36.62
C THR A 649 -3.13 2.83 37.46
N SER A 650 -3.48 2.97 38.74
CA SER A 650 -3.55 1.89 39.73
C SER A 650 -4.90 1.16 39.77
N ASN A 651 -5.95 1.69 39.12
CA ASN A 651 -7.31 1.18 39.28
C ASN A 651 -8.16 1.29 38.02
N ARG A 652 -8.95 0.23 37.77
CA ARG A 652 -10.22 -0.02 37.01
C ARG A 652 -10.70 0.90 35.87
N ILE A 653 -10.05 2.02 35.58
CA ILE A 653 -10.49 3.02 34.61
C ILE A 653 -9.68 2.84 33.34
N ARG A 654 -10.36 2.45 32.27
CA ARG A 654 -9.80 1.90 31.03
C ARG A 654 -10.19 2.82 29.88
N TRP A 655 -9.46 3.91 29.68
CA TRP A 655 -9.75 4.83 28.58
C TRP A 655 -8.54 5.71 28.29
N ALA A 656 -8.12 5.75 27.03
CA ALA A 656 -7.10 6.68 26.56
C ALA A 656 -7.39 7.02 25.11
N ALA A 657 -8.27 7.99 24.89
CA ALA A 657 -8.69 8.38 23.57
C ALA A 657 -7.76 9.46 23.01
N PRO A 658 -7.00 9.19 21.94
CA PRO A 658 -6.26 10.24 21.26
C PRO A 658 -7.21 11.26 20.60
N SER A 659 -6.80 12.52 20.54
CA SER A 659 -7.49 13.55 19.75
C SER A 659 -7.44 13.23 18.24
N PRO A 660 -8.21 13.91 17.38
CA PRO A 660 -8.28 13.60 15.94
C PRO A 660 -6.94 13.51 15.21
N LEU A 661 -5.97 14.33 15.62
CA LEU A 661 -4.63 14.38 15.06
C LEU A 661 -3.59 13.64 15.92
N GLY A 662 -4.01 12.97 17.00
CA GLY A 662 -3.12 12.26 17.91
C GLY A 662 -2.19 13.16 18.73
N ARG A 663 -2.51 14.46 18.84
CA ARG A 663 -1.67 15.45 19.54
C ARG A 663 -1.93 15.50 21.05
N MET A 664 -3.08 15.01 21.48
CA MET A 664 -3.50 14.92 22.88
C MET A 664 -4.10 13.55 23.16
N PHE A 665 -4.06 13.13 24.41
CA PHE A 665 -4.68 11.93 24.93
C PHE A 665 -5.64 12.30 26.05
N HIS A 666 -6.92 12.01 25.84
CA HIS A 666 -7.99 12.19 26.81
C HIS A 666 -8.06 10.96 27.71
N LEU A 667 -7.80 11.20 28.99
CA LEU A 667 -7.81 10.22 30.05
C LEU A 667 -8.99 10.47 31.01
N PRO A 668 -9.28 9.51 31.90
CA PRO A 668 -10.36 9.67 32.86
C PRO A 668 -10.15 10.84 33.83
N ARG A 669 -11.25 11.31 34.44
CA ARG A 669 -11.27 12.44 35.41
C ARG A 669 -10.77 13.77 34.84
N GLY A 670 -10.91 13.96 33.53
CA GLY A 670 -10.57 15.21 32.86
C GLY A 670 -9.08 15.38 32.59
N GLN A 671 -8.29 14.33 32.81
CA GLN A 671 -6.87 14.35 32.52
C GLN A 671 -6.62 14.42 31.01
N ILE A 672 -5.76 15.35 30.58
CA ILE A 672 -5.34 15.50 29.19
C ILE A 672 -3.82 15.57 29.16
N TYR A 673 -3.22 14.67 28.39
CA TYR A 673 -1.79 14.63 28.14
C TYR A 673 -1.51 15.01 26.69
N ASN A 674 -0.42 15.73 26.42
CA ASN A 674 0.02 15.93 25.05
C ASN A 674 0.81 14.71 24.51
N MET A 675 1.16 14.72 23.22
CA MET A 675 1.92 13.64 22.58
C MET A 675 3.32 13.39 23.17
N PHE A 676 3.81 14.29 24.03
CA PHE A 676 5.09 14.19 24.73
C PHE A 676 4.94 13.71 26.17
N ALA A 677 3.80 13.14 26.55
CA ALA A 677 3.54 12.66 27.90
C ALA A 677 3.50 13.76 28.97
N LYS A 678 3.32 15.04 28.59
CA LYS A 678 3.15 16.14 29.54
C LYS A 678 1.67 16.29 29.87
N ASP A 679 1.35 16.36 31.16
CA ASP A 679 0.02 16.73 31.64
C ASP A 679 -0.24 18.20 31.30
N ILE A 680 -1.33 18.45 30.58
CA ILE A 680 -1.80 19.78 30.18
C ILE A 680 -3.22 20.04 30.67
N SER A 681 -3.72 19.24 31.62
CA SER A 681 -5.09 19.31 32.11
C SER A 681 -5.41 20.69 32.69
N ALA A 682 -6.57 21.22 32.34
CA ALA A 682 -7.10 22.40 32.99
C ALA A 682 -7.76 22.01 34.33
N GLU A 683 -7.54 22.78 35.39
CA GLU A 683 -8.08 22.50 36.73
C GLU A 683 -9.60 22.31 36.73
N TRP A 684 -10.32 23.12 35.94
CA TRP A 684 -11.78 23.04 35.82
C TRP A 684 -12.29 21.74 35.19
N LEU A 685 -11.43 20.95 34.51
CA LEU A 685 -11.78 19.63 33.98
C LEU A 685 -11.84 18.56 35.08
N GLU A 686 -11.40 18.85 36.30
CA GLU A 686 -11.45 17.88 37.40
C GLU A 686 -12.86 17.31 37.57
N GLY A 687 -12.94 15.98 37.62
CA GLY A 687 -14.21 15.25 37.75
C GLY A 687 -15.05 15.18 36.47
N ALA A 688 -14.66 15.86 35.39
CA ALA A 688 -15.28 15.71 34.09
C ALA A 688 -14.78 14.44 33.38
N ARG A 689 -15.54 14.00 32.39
CA ARG A 689 -15.08 13.03 31.39
C ARG A 689 -14.99 13.71 30.05
N THR A 690 -13.82 13.65 29.41
CA THR A 690 -13.60 14.31 28.13
C THR A 690 -13.69 13.31 26.98
N PHE A 691 -14.31 13.72 25.88
CA PHE A 691 -14.41 12.94 24.66
C PHE A 691 -13.95 13.77 23.47
N PRO A 692 -12.94 13.33 22.71
CA PRO A 692 -12.55 14.00 21.48
C PRO A 692 -13.70 13.90 20.46
N THR A 693 -13.88 14.96 19.65
CA THR A 693 -14.77 14.90 18.47
C THR A 693 -13.96 14.50 17.24
N VAL A 694 -14.58 14.26 16.08
CA VAL A 694 -13.84 14.15 14.80
C VAL A 694 -13.23 15.48 14.33
N ASP A 695 -13.74 16.62 14.78
CA ASP A 695 -13.15 17.93 14.46
C ASP A 695 -11.99 18.22 15.42
N PRO A 696 -10.76 18.44 14.91
CA PRO A 696 -9.59 18.61 15.76
C PRO A 696 -9.67 19.84 16.66
N ARG A 697 -10.55 20.80 16.35
CA ARG A 697 -10.69 22.06 17.09
C ARG A 697 -11.46 21.91 18.40
N TYR A 698 -12.25 20.83 18.57
CA TYR A 698 -13.12 20.69 19.73
C TYR A 698 -13.08 19.30 20.37
N PHE A 699 -13.38 19.29 21.67
CA PHE A 699 -13.75 18.12 22.45
C PHE A 699 -14.95 18.47 23.33
N ILE A 700 -15.63 17.46 23.88
CA ILE A 700 -16.71 17.68 24.84
C ILE A 700 -16.29 17.24 26.23
N ALA A 701 -16.71 17.99 27.26
CA ALA A 701 -16.55 17.63 28.65
C ALA A 701 -17.92 17.32 29.27
N VAL A 702 -18.06 16.12 29.83
CA VAL A 702 -19.30 15.61 30.39
C VAL A 702 -19.16 15.51 31.89
N ARG A 703 -20.12 16.06 32.64
CA ARG A 703 -20.19 15.90 34.09
C ARG A 703 -21.54 15.33 34.50
N PHE A 704 -21.49 14.51 35.54
CA PHE A 704 -22.66 14.01 36.23
C PHE A 704 -22.77 14.70 37.58
N LYS A 705 -23.90 15.35 37.82
CA LYS A 705 -24.24 15.95 39.12
C LYS A 705 -25.48 15.27 39.67
N GLU A 706 -25.42 14.79 40.90
CA GLU A 706 -26.59 14.23 41.58
C GLU A 706 -27.49 15.40 42.05
N LYS A 707 -28.72 15.48 41.52
CA LYS A 707 -29.74 16.47 41.95
C LYS A 707 -30.39 16.05 43.28
N SER A 708 -30.63 14.75 43.43
CA SER A 708 -31.14 14.09 44.64
C SER A 708 -30.76 12.61 44.59
N ARG A 709 -30.85 11.86 45.70
CA ARG A 709 -30.44 10.43 45.75
C ARG A 709 -30.98 9.62 44.56
N GLY A 710 -30.09 9.14 43.68
CA GLY A 710 -30.45 8.36 42.48
C GLY A 710 -31.01 9.14 41.29
N ASN A 711 -31.09 10.48 41.38
CA ASN A 711 -31.48 11.38 40.30
C ASN A 711 -30.27 12.19 39.84
N TRP A 712 -29.74 11.82 38.68
CA TRP A 712 -28.55 12.42 38.10
C TRP A 712 -28.94 13.43 37.03
N PHE A 713 -28.07 14.40 36.83
CA PHE A 713 -28.14 15.35 35.73
C PHE A 713 -26.81 15.36 35.00
N THR A 714 -26.91 15.26 33.67
CA THR A 714 -25.77 15.28 32.76
C THR A 714 -25.63 16.66 32.15
N SER A 715 -24.52 17.34 32.43
CA SER A 715 -24.13 18.56 31.75
C SER A 715 -23.04 18.26 30.74
N VAL A 716 -23.23 18.70 29.50
CA VAL A 716 -22.21 18.64 28.45
C VAL A 716 -21.73 20.05 28.11
N ASP A 717 -20.42 20.23 28.12
CA ASP A 717 -19.75 21.44 27.69
C ASP A 717 -19.00 21.17 26.39
N VAL A 718 -19.08 22.09 25.44
CA VAL A 718 -18.25 22.12 24.24
C VAL A 718 -16.99 22.90 24.55
N CYS A 719 -15.83 22.33 24.22
CA CYS A 719 -14.54 22.88 24.61
C CYS A 719 -13.60 23.01 23.41
N THR A 720 -12.75 24.03 23.40
CA THR A 720 -11.69 24.15 22.39
C THR A 720 -10.48 23.30 22.74
N ALA A 721 -9.92 22.62 21.75
CA ALA A 721 -8.72 21.80 21.88
C ALA A 721 -7.42 22.63 21.94
N SER A 722 -7.46 23.88 21.48
CA SER A 722 -6.34 24.83 21.45
C SER A 722 -5.91 25.26 22.85
N ASP A 723 -6.88 25.69 23.68
CA ASP A 723 -6.63 26.29 25.00
C ASP A 723 -7.38 25.59 26.14
N LEU A 724 -8.05 24.46 25.86
CA LEU A 724 -8.88 23.74 26.83
C LEU A 724 -9.88 24.65 27.54
N ARG A 725 -10.63 25.44 26.77
CA ARG A 725 -11.65 26.38 27.28
C ARG A 725 -13.05 25.90 26.95
N ILE A 726 -13.99 26.12 27.85
CA ILE A 726 -15.41 25.97 27.55
C ILE A 726 -15.82 27.10 26.62
N VAL A 727 -16.43 26.76 25.48
CA VAL A 727 -17.01 27.73 24.54
C VAL A 727 -18.52 27.69 24.52
N HIS A 728 -19.14 26.59 24.94
CA HIS A 728 -20.58 26.53 25.17
C HIS A 728 -20.84 25.57 26.32
N SER A 729 -21.61 25.99 27.32
CA SER A 729 -21.74 25.25 28.58
C SER A 729 -23.16 24.75 28.82
N ASN A 730 -23.26 23.71 29.64
CA ASN A 730 -24.51 23.23 30.21
C ASN A 730 -25.58 22.81 29.18
N LEU A 731 -25.14 22.16 28.09
CA LEU A 731 -26.06 21.43 27.21
C LEU A 731 -26.71 20.32 28.04
N GLN A 732 -28.00 20.50 28.31
CA GLN A 732 -28.78 19.56 29.10
C GLN A 732 -29.23 18.41 28.20
N LEU A 733 -28.64 17.24 28.44
CA LEU A 733 -28.97 16.02 27.72
C LEU A 733 -29.59 15.04 28.72
N ASP A 734 -30.84 15.29 29.10
CA ASP A 734 -31.51 14.56 30.17
C ASP A 734 -31.58 13.04 29.88
N GLU A 735 -31.70 12.66 28.61
CA GLU A 735 -31.66 11.26 28.15
C GLU A 735 -30.32 10.53 28.39
N LEU A 736 -29.28 11.28 28.73
CA LEU A 736 -27.98 10.76 29.17
C LEU A 736 -27.85 10.72 30.69
N SER A 737 -28.92 10.97 31.43
CA SER A 737 -28.88 10.80 32.88
C SER A 737 -28.98 9.31 33.20
N PRO A 738 -28.03 8.72 33.93
CA PRO A 738 -28.08 7.31 34.28
C PRO A 738 -29.35 6.99 35.07
N HIS A 739 -30.06 5.93 34.67
CA HIS A 739 -31.25 5.42 35.35
C HIS A 739 -30.94 4.10 36.07
N GLY A 740 -31.36 3.96 37.34
CA GLY A 740 -31.18 2.74 38.14
C GLY A 740 -30.34 2.93 39.41
N ASN A 741 -29.85 1.83 40.00
CA ASN A 741 -29.13 1.84 41.29
C ASN A 741 -27.64 2.22 41.12
N THR A 742 -27.37 3.45 40.67
CA THR A 742 -26.03 4.03 40.68
C THR A 742 -25.72 4.57 42.08
N ASN A 743 -24.80 3.89 42.79
CA ASN A 743 -24.50 4.20 44.19
C ASN A 743 -23.42 5.30 44.36
N SER A 744 -22.81 5.75 43.26
CA SER A 744 -21.76 6.78 43.28
C SER A 744 -21.61 7.49 41.93
N THR A 745 -20.98 8.67 41.95
CA THR A 745 -20.55 9.39 40.74
C THR A 745 -19.61 8.55 39.88
N ASN A 746 -18.80 7.68 40.51
CA ASN A 746 -17.94 6.75 39.78
C ASN A 746 -18.75 5.71 39.02
N ASP A 747 -19.88 5.22 39.56
CA ASP A 747 -20.74 4.26 38.86
C ASP A 747 -21.43 4.92 37.66
N ALA A 748 -21.88 6.17 37.82
CA ALA A 748 -22.42 6.99 36.72
C ALA A 748 -21.37 7.22 35.61
N ILE A 749 -20.15 7.63 35.97
CA ILE A 749 -19.04 7.81 35.03
C ILE A 749 -18.64 6.49 34.37
N ASN A 750 -18.63 5.39 35.12
CA ASN A 750 -18.31 4.05 34.61
C ASN A 750 -19.39 3.51 33.67
N ALA A 751 -20.65 3.94 33.80
CA ALA A 751 -21.72 3.55 32.89
C ALA A 751 -21.47 4.05 31.45
N LEU A 752 -20.79 5.19 31.28
CA LEU A 752 -20.28 5.65 29.97
C LEU A 752 -19.02 4.89 29.50
N SER A 753 -18.39 4.06 30.34
CA SER A 753 -17.11 3.39 30.03
C SER A 753 -17.29 2.04 29.34
N TYR A 754 -18.40 1.36 29.55
CA TYR A 754 -18.66 0.03 28.98
C TYR A 754 -19.49 0.13 27.70
N GLY A 755 -18.86 0.56 26.59
CA GLY A 755 -19.48 0.48 25.25
C GLY A 755 -19.34 1.69 24.32
N GLY A 756 -18.33 2.54 24.49
CA GLY A 756 -18.08 3.69 23.61
C GLY A 756 -18.79 4.97 24.04
N THR A 757 -18.38 6.09 23.46
CA THR A 757 -18.91 7.42 23.76
C THR A 757 -20.39 7.48 23.40
N GLN A 758 -21.29 7.62 24.38
CA GLN A 758 -22.73 7.70 24.11
C GLN A 758 -23.17 9.03 23.49
N ILE A 759 -22.25 9.97 23.23
CA ILE A 759 -22.50 11.35 22.78
C ILE A 759 -21.53 11.70 21.65
N HIS A 760 -22.04 12.20 20.54
CA HIS A 760 -21.24 12.61 19.40
C HIS A 760 -21.62 14.02 19.00
N PHE A 761 -20.67 14.94 19.19
CA PHE A 761 -20.76 16.29 18.64
C PHE A 761 -20.04 16.30 17.29
N VAL A 762 -20.78 16.65 16.24
CA VAL A 762 -20.33 16.65 14.84
C VAL A 762 -20.42 18.09 14.31
N PRO A 763 -19.44 18.95 14.60
CA PRO A 763 -19.52 20.38 14.34
C PRO A 763 -19.66 20.70 12.86
N TRP A 764 -18.96 19.96 11.99
CA TRP A 764 -19.02 20.17 10.55
C TRP A 764 -20.42 19.92 9.96
N ALA A 765 -21.29 19.20 10.67
CA ALA A 765 -22.65 18.90 10.27
C ALA A 765 -23.72 19.65 11.08
N ASN A 766 -23.32 20.46 12.07
CA ASN A 766 -24.20 21.06 13.07
C ASN A 766 -25.10 20.02 13.75
N ILE A 767 -24.54 18.89 14.17
CA ILE A 767 -25.28 17.81 14.84
C ILE A 767 -24.71 17.53 16.22
N LEU A 768 -25.61 17.36 17.18
CA LEU A 768 -25.34 16.72 18.46
C LEU A 768 -26.21 15.46 18.53
N SER A 769 -25.60 14.31 18.72
CA SER A 769 -26.32 13.04 18.83
C SER A 769 -25.91 12.26 20.06
N ASN A 770 -26.81 11.39 20.51
CA ASN A 770 -26.50 10.48 21.60
C ASN A 770 -27.37 9.22 21.56
N THR A 771 -26.91 8.15 22.18
CA THR A 771 -27.71 6.94 22.40
C THR A 771 -28.33 6.96 23.79
N GLY A 772 -29.57 6.50 23.94
CA GLY A 772 -30.21 6.31 25.23
C GLY A 772 -29.58 5.17 26.05
N TYR A 773 -29.73 5.24 27.38
CA TYR A 773 -29.27 4.18 28.30
C TYR A 773 -29.93 2.81 28.05
N ASP A 774 -31.11 2.81 27.42
CA ASP A 774 -31.82 1.59 27.03
C ASP A 774 -31.21 0.85 25.82
N LYS A 775 -30.18 1.45 25.21
CA LYS A 775 -29.54 0.96 23.97
C LYS A 775 -30.53 0.74 22.81
N LYS A 776 -31.66 1.45 22.83
CA LYS A 776 -32.70 1.37 21.81
C LYS A 776 -32.92 2.70 21.10
N ARG A 777 -32.81 3.81 21.81
CA ARG A 777 -33.10 5.13 21.26
C ARG A 777 -31.84 5.85 20.80
N ILE A 778 -31.94 6.49 19.64
CA ILE A 778 -30.94 7.39 19.07
C ILE A 778 -31.56 8.77 19.04
N TYR A 779 -30.92 9.72 19.70
CA TYR A 779 -31.34 11.11 19.75
C TYR A 779 -30.43 11.88 18.79
N VAL A 780 -31.02 12.59 17.84
CA VAL A 780 -30.30 13.44 16.88
C VAL A 780 -30.86 14.84 16.97
N ARG A 781 -29.99 15.81 17.23
CA ARG A 781 -30.35 17.23 17.36
C ARG A 781 -29.57 18.05 16.36
N LYS A 782 -30.25 19.02 15.75
CA LYS A 782 -29.57 20.15 15.10
C LYS A 782 -28.95 20.99 16.20
N TYR A 783 -27.67 21.22 16.10
CA TYR A 783 -26.89 21.96 17.07
C TYR A 783 -25.80 22.74 16.34
N ASP A 784 -26.16 23.97 15.94
CA ASP A 784 -25.22 24.96 15.42
C ASP A 784 -24.76 25.82 16.59
N PHE A 785 -23.69 25.37 17.25
CA PHE A 785 -23.18 26.07 18.43
C PHE A 785 -22.72 27.49 18.12
N GLU A 786 -22.31 27.80 16.87
CA GLU A 786 -21.95 29.16 16.48
C GLU A 786 -23.19 30.06 16.37
N ALA A 787 -24.29 29.53 15.85
CA ALA A 787 -25.56 30.23 15.85
C ALA A 787 -26.08 30.43 17.27
N GLU A 788 -25.95 29.45 18.16
CA GLU A 788 -26.32 29.57 19.58
C GLU A 788 -25.47 30.62 20.29
N LEU A 789 -24.14 30.60 20.10
CA LEU A 789 -23.22 31.62 20.60
C LEU A 789 -23.57 33.04 20.12
N LYS A 790 -23.98 33.19 18.86
CA LYS A 790 -24.43 34.49 18.34
C LYS A 790 -25.78 34.89 18.92
N ALA A 791 -26.67 33.94 19.19
CA ALA A 791 -28.00 34.18 19.70
C ALA A 791 -28.02 34.62 21.18
N THR A 792 -27.01 34.26 21.98
CA THR A 792 -26.89 34.76 23.36
C THR A 792 -26.70 36.27 23.40
N GLY A 793 -26.14 36.86 22.34
CA GLY A 793 -25.76 38.27 22.29
C GLY A 793 -24.58 38.62 23.20
N GLU A 794 -23.97 37.62 23.86
CA GLU A 794 -22.81 37.80 24.71
C GLU A 794 -21.54 37.95 23.87
N ASP A 795 -20.60 38.76 24.35
CA ASP A 795 -19.31 38.89 23.70
C ASP A 795 -18.48 37.62 23.88
N TYR A 796 -18.07 37.03 22.76
CA TYR A 796 -17.24 35.82 22.77
C TYR A 796 -15.95 36.04 21.98
N LEU A 797 -14.88 35.44 22.48
CA LEU A 797 -13.57 35.38 21.84
C LEU A 797 -12.89 34.10 22.29
N PHE A 798 -12.51 33.24 21.34
CA PHE A 798 -11.71 32.05 21.60
C PHE A 798 -10.90 31.64 20.38
N VAL A 799 -9.78 30.96 20.61
CA VAL A 799 -8.90 30.46 19.55
C VAL A 799 -9.42 29.14 19.02
N GLU A 800 -9.58 29.02 17.71
CA GLU A 800 -9.93 27.76 17.05
C GLU A 800 -8.73 27.08 16.41
N SER A 801 -7.74 27.84 15.95
CA SER A 801 -6.56 27.27 15.33
C SER A 801 -5.77 26.43 16.33
N LEU A 802 -5.17 25.34 15.86
CA LEU A 802 -4.30 24.51 16.67
C LEU A 802 -2.83 24.92 16.49
N PRO A 803 -2.08 25.14 17.58
CA PRO A 803 -0.71 25.61 17.48
C PRO A 803 0.24 24.52 16.96
N PRO A 804 1.39 24.92 16.37
CA PRO A 804 2.48 24.02 16.09
C PRO A 804 3.13 23.59 17.42
N ILE A 805 3.28 22.28 17.60
CA ILE A 805 3.86 21.68 18.81
C ILE A 805 5.33 21.24 18.62
N VAL A 806 5.85 21.33 17.38
CA VAL A 806 7.24 21.02 17.03
C VAL A 806 7.81 22.12 16.12
N ALA A 807 9.05 22.52 16.38
CA ALA A 807 9.85 23.39 15.54
C ALA A 807 11.21 22.74 15.24
N PHE A 808 11.63 22.77 13.98
CA PHE A 808 12.94 22.26 13.58
C PHE A 808 13.96 23.38 13.50
N LYS A 809 15.17 23.13 14.01
CA LYS A 809 16.28 24.09 13.88
C LYS A 809 16.54 24.44 12.42
N GLY A 810 16.61 25.73 12.14
CA GLY A 810 16.84 26.27 10.80
C GLY A 810 15.66 26.14 9.83
N LYS A 811 14.47 25.72 10.30
CA LYS A 811 13.23 25.75 9.53
C LYS A 811 12.26 26.77 10.11
N LYS A 812 11.69 27.61 9.27
CA LYS A 812 10.69 28.60 9.63
C LYS A 812 9.40 27.89 10.01
N VAL A 813 8.87 28.31 11.15
CA VAL A 813 7.54 27.99 11.64
C VAL A 813 6.65 29.21 11.40
N ASN A 814 5.49 28.99 10.79
CA ASN A 814 4.42 29.96 10.77
C ASN A 814 3.17 29.33 11.35
N TYR A 815 2.36 30.17 11.97
CA TYR A 815 1.09 29.77 12.56
C TYR A 815 0.16 30.96 12.55
N GLN A 816 -0.92 30.85 11.79
CA GLN A 816 -1.99 31.83 11.82
C GLN A 816 -2.88 31.50 13.01
N VAL A 817 -2.97 32.43 13.96
CA VAL A 817 -3.93 32.34 15.05
C VAL A 817 -5.29 32.73 14.49
N ASP A 818 -6.19 31.76 14.40
CA ASP A 818 -7.58 31.96 13.99
C ASP A 818 -8.47 31.91 15.22
N CYS A 819 -9.33 32.92 15.34
CA CYS A 819 -10.25 33.06 16.45
C CYS A 819 -11.69 33.09 15.95
N LYS A 820 -12.62 32.59 16.76
CA LYS A 820 -14.02 32.97 16.65
C LYS A 820 -14.30 34.11 17.59
N THR A 821 -15.01 35.10 17.06
CA THR A 821 -15.42 36.25 17.83
C THR A 821 -16.62 36.94 17.19
N ASN A 822 -17.34 37.72 18.00
CA ASN A 822 -18.27 38.75 17.54
C ASN A 822 -17.65 40.16 17.54
N SER A 823 -16.38 40.31 17.95
CA SER A 823 -15.61 41.55 17.81
C SER A 823 -15.27 41.82 16.35
N ARG A 824 -15.28 43.10 15.94
CA ARG A 824 -14.97 43.50 14.55
C ARG A 824 -13.49 43.46 14.23
N THR A 825 -12.66 43.77 15.22
CA THR A 825 -11.21 43.70 15.11
C THR A 825 -10.62 42.97 16.31
N LEU A 826 -9.43 42.41 16.08
CA LEU A 826 -8.64 41.69 17.07
C LEU A 826 -7.21 42.21 17.01
N ASP A 827 -6.66 42.49 18.19
CA ASP A 827 -5.25 42.82 18.38
C ASP A 827 -4.52 41.61 18.96
N PHE A 828 -3.37 41.28 18.37
CA PHE A 828 -2.54 40.15 18.77
C PHE A 828 -1.18 40.62 19.27
N GLN A 829 -0.74 40.08 20.41
CA GLN A 829 0.53 40.41 21.02
C GLN A 829 1.25 39.16 21.50
N LEU A 830 2.53 39.00 21.12
CA LEU A 830 3.40 38.00 21.73
C LEU A 830 3.79 38.47 23.13
N LEU A 831 3.38 37.73 24.16
CA LEU A 831 3.68 38.01 25.57
C LEU A 831 4.87 37.19 26.06
N GLU A 832 4.95 35.93 25.63
CA GLU A 832 6.05 35.03 25.93
C GLU A 832 6.39 34.19 24.69
N GLY A 833 7.67 33.94 24.46
CA GLY A 833 8.12 33.11 23.35
C GLY A 833 9.65 33.05 23.23
N PRO A 834 10.18 32.05 22.51
CA PRO A 834 11.62 31.93 22.29
C PRO A 834 12.18 33.09 21.47
N SER A 835 13.48 33.37 21.67
CA SER A 835 14.16 34.50 21.02
C SER A 835 13.98 34.49 19.50
N GLY A 836 13.60 35.65 18.96
CA GLY A 836 13.35 35.86 17.53
C GLY A 836 11.93 35.49 17.05
N MET A 837 11.07 34.95 17.92
CA MET A 837 9.65 34.75 17.60
C MET A 837 8.92 36.10 17.54
N LYS A 838 7.98 36.22 16.59
CA LYS A 838 7.17 37.42 16.39
C LYS A 838 5.72 37.03 16.09
N VAL A 839 4.79 37.88 16.51
CA VAL A 839 3.37 37.81 16.12
C VAL A 839 3.01 39.15 15.47
N SER A 840 2.39 39.11 14.29
CA SER A 840 1.89 40.29 13.61
C SER A 840 0.54 40.75 14.17
N ARG A 841 0.12 41.97 13.83
CA ARG A 841 -1.19 42.51 14.22
C ARG A 841 -2.39 41.70 13.73
N ASN A 842 -2.23 40.90 12.67
CA ASN A 842 -3.27 40.02 12.17
C ASN A 842 -3.15 38.58 12.67
N GLY A 843 -2.38 38.33 13.74
CA GLY A 843 -2.29 37.01 14.38
C GLY A 843 -1.35 36.01 13.71
N LEU A 844 -0.53 36.42 12.72
CA LEU A 844 0.47 35.52 12.14
C LEU A 844 1.70 35.45 13.04
N MET A 845 1.83 34.33 13.75
CA MET A 845 3.06 33.95 14.42
C MET A 845 4.09 33.49 13.39
N SER A 846 5.32 34.00 13.49
CA SER A 846 6.46 33.65 12.63
C SER A 846 7.70 33.46 13.49
N TRP A 847 8.41 32.36 13.28
CA TRP A 847 9.66 32.09 13.98
C TRP A 847 10.61 31.27 13.11
N LEU A 848 11.90 31.57 13.17
CA LEU A 848 12.96 30.75 12.56
C LEU A 848 13.94 30.38 13.69
N PRO A 849 13.81 29.19 14.30
CA PRO A 849 14.73 28.74 15.33
C PRO A 849 16.15 28.72 14.75
N SER A 850 17.09 29.41 15.41
CA SER A 850 18.47 29.44 14.95
C SER A 850 19.09 28.03 15.02
N ARG A 851 20.16 27.79 14.24
CA ARG A 851 20.90 26.51 14.32
C ARG A 851 21.47 26.24 15.73
N GLY A 852 21.71 27.31 16.50
CA GLY A 852 22.18 27.25 17.89
C GLY A 852 21.08 27.30 18.95
N ALA A 853 19.80 27.26 18.57
CA ALA A 853 18.70 27.25 19.53
C ALA A 853 18.79 26.03 20.48
N SER A 854 18.44 26.22 21.75
CA SER A 854 18.38 25.11 22.71
C SER A 854 17.26 24.15 22.34
N GLU A 855 17.56 22.85 22.40
CA GLU A 855 16.53 21.81 22.24
C GLU A 855 15.71 21.68 23.52
N GLY A 856 14.45 21.28 23.38
CA GLY A 856 13.52 21.17 24.49
C GLY A 856 12.23 21.94 24.25
N PHE A 857 11.41 22.04 25.30
CA PHE A 857 10.15 22.76 25.27
C PHE A 857 10.36 24.24 25.54
N HIS A 858 9.72 25.08 24.72
CA HIS A 858 9.71 26.52 24.88
C HIS A 858 8.26 26.98 25.00
N PRO A 859 7.88 27.68 26.09
CA PRO A 859 6.53 28.22 26.23
C PRO A 859 6.32 29.36 25.24
N VAL A 860 5.07 29.47 24.75
CA VAL A 860 4.59 30.54 23.90
C VAL A 860 3.26 31.02 24.46
N VAL A 861 3.13 32.33 24.66
CA VAL A 861 1.89 32.98 25.09
C VAL A 861 1.58 34.14 24.14
N ILE A 862 0.42 34.06 23.48
CA ILE A 862 -0.09 35.12 22.61
C ILE A 862 -1.35 35.71 23.26
N GLY A 863 -1.30 36.99 23.62
CA GLY A 863 -2.46 37.75 24.05
C GLY A 863 -3.28 38.19 22.84
N ILE A 864 -4.61 38.05 22.94
CA ILE A 864 -5.56 38.35 21.89
C ILE A 864 -6.67 39.19 22.50
N LYS A 865 -6.82 40.43 22.03
CA LYS A 865 -7.76 41.40 22.58
C LYS A 865 -8.76 41.85 21.52
N GLY A 866 -10.05 41.76 21.84
CA GLY A 866 -11.13 42.33 21.06
C GLY A 866 -11.46 43.76 21.46
N GLU A 867 -12.17 44.48 20.59
CA GLU A 867 -12.64 45.85 20.85
C GLU A 867 -13.55 45.95 22.08
N ASN A 868 -14.28 44.87 22.38
CA ASN A 868 -15.25 44.81 23.49
C ASN A 868 -14.56 44.56 24.85
N ALA A 869 -13.26 44.85 24.96
CA ALA A 869 -12.41 44.60 26.11
C ALA A 869 -12.26 43.11 26.52
N ASN A 870 -12.82 42.18 25.74
CA ASN A 870 -12.56 40.75 25.89
C ASN A 870 -11.12 40.40 25.52
N GLU A 871 -10.44 39.65 26.39
CA GLU A 871 -9.06 39.22 26.18
C GLU A 871 -8.94 37.72 26.42
N VAL A 872 -8.21 37.03 25.53
CA VAL A 872 -7.85 35.63 25.70
C VAL A 872 -6.35 35.44 25.51
N PHE A 873 -5.79 34.47 26.21
CA PHE A 873 -4.40 34.07 26.11
C PHE A 873 -4.35 32.70 25.45
N HIS A 874 -3.65 32.64 24.32
CA HIS A 874 -3.33 31.41 23.62
C HIS A 874 -1.96 30.92 24.09
N SER A 875 -1.94 29.84 24.87
CA SER A 875 -0.76 29.37 25.57
C SER A 875 -0.43 27.94 25.19
N PHE A 876 0.79 27.68 24.70
CA PHE A 876 1.23 26.34 24.31
C PHE A 876 2.75 26.19 24.40
N ASP A 877 3.22 24.94 24.46
CA ASP A 877 4.64 24.63 24.35
C ASP A 877 5.00 24.22 22.92
N ILE A 878 6.12 24.72 22.41
CA ILE A 878 6.72 24.25 21.16
C ILE A 878 8.04 23.51 21.43
N ALA A 879 8.13 22.27 20.97
CA ALA A 879 9.35 21.45 21.10
C ALA A 879 10.35 21.78 19.99
N VAL A 880 11.53 22.28 20.34
CA VAL A 880 12.63 22.53 19.38
C VAL A 880 13.53 21.31 19.26
N ILE A 881 13.68 20.80 18.04
CA ILE A 881 14.50 19.61 17.76
C ILE A 881 15.37 19.80 16.50
N SER A 882 16.51 19.10 16.46
CA SER A 882 17.42 19.08 15.29
C SER A 882 17.04 18.01 14.26
N LYS A 883 16.55 16.85 14.70
CA LYS A 883 16.01 15.74 13.89
C LYS A 883 14.95 14.99 14.70
N LEU A 884 13.92 14.45 14.05
CA LEU A 884 12.99 13.53 14.70
C LEU A 884 13.76 12.22 14.97
N THR A 885 14.12 11.96 16.22
CA THR A 885 14.64 10.66 16.63
C THR A 885 13.80 10.20 17.81
N VAL A 886 12.73 9.45 17.54
CA VAL A 886 11.98 8.79 18.60
C VAL A 886 12.84 7.61 19.08
N ARG A 887 13.65 7.83 20.11
CA ARG A 887 14.26 6.73 20.86
C ARG A 887 13.33 6.40 22.03
N ARG A 888 13.11 5.11 22.28
CA ARG A 888 12.61 4.62 23.58
C ARG A 888 13.40 5.33 24.68
N ARG A 889 12.76 6.19 25.46
CA ARG A 889 13.28 6.57 26.77
C ARG A 889 12.71 5.57 27.76
N ASN A 890 13.61 4.91 28.50
CA ASN A 890 13.30 4.17 29.70
C ASN A 890 12.65 5.09 30.74
#